data_AF-A0A7J7PPN2-F1
#
_entry.id   AF-A0A7J7PPN2-F1
#
_cell.length_a   1.000
_cell.length_b   1.000
_cell.length_c   1.000
_cell.angle_alpha   90.00
_cell.angle_beta   90.00
_cell.angle_gamma   90.00
#
_symmetry.space_group_name_H-M   'P 1'
#
loop_
_entity.id
_entity.type
_entity.pdbx_description
1 polymer ?
#
loop_
_entity_poly.entity_id
_entity_poly.type
_entity_poly.pdbx_seq_one_letter_code
_entity_poly.pdbx_strand_id
1 'polypeptide(L)'
;MASEDEEVAALDRVLTRTVLTKDEDLQQLLAKLLPALVQKMATGQPKTRAKVLELLSHINKRVKALPACSLPLLPLLQLAMGNGSSSSSPASPMVASFALVYVEMGQPRAPADEQLQAVPLLLSGVARRPKQHRVVALRVATAALSHLQQAPGGSYSQVVAVTSTTSSSASSSGSSSSSSRAVSAVSLLPTSPEDRALLLSHALKVMLYQRPSSGNMAPPTPLGLANAAAANNAPAAALAAAPPPPGLSSADVALLEEKGVPSQEQLVKLKLGLLGLLGGAAAGMPGNASAAAAGAAGSSRASPSSKAGASAGSSGAGAGSAAASMDVDTQQGQAAAVAAAGAPAAYLSSEELLLVLLAASCDPYEAVARRGADLLQKLVNPDAARPAVDLEGQALVDGLVALLLGDQDPRAPKPAATPAGPALSQRIMQLLVRSFTAAQSFPAAPLVLTACMYGPAASPRLLRLGAEWAAWMFKHAPAHQLRAMAGPLLQRLLAALGLQAADGGEGDAMQVDGAPPAAGGSVVGLAGSSEARGHVFSALAQLTQRLPDLFQSDTTLASRLFAALGAEPPGSRTALQEALGGLAAAMGAGIQATAGAAGTAAATAASAAAAGSGDLPASKVEELEKLLLSSIGSDQAAVRLCAAQWANKLFLGATCPAGMCACLLLVTPSLR
;
A
#
# COMPACT_ATOMS: atom_id res chain seq x y z
N MET A 1 -5.41 -19.18 -54.57
CA MET A 1 -4.21 -18.87 -53.76
C MET A 1 -3.26 -18.18 -54.72
N ALA A 2 -2.94 -16.90 -54.50
CA ALA A 2 -1.92 -16.23 -55.31
C ALA A 2 -0.58 -16.94 -55.09
N SER A 3 0.27 -17.01 -56.12
CA SER A 3 1.62 -17.57 -55.96
C SER A 3 2.45 -16.68 -55.02
N GLU A 4 3.34 -17.26 -54.21
CA GLU A 4 4.25 -16.51 -53.32
C GLU A 4 5.02 -15.43 -54.09
N ASP A 5 5.42 -15.71 -55.33
CA ASP A 5 6.15 -14.76 -56.17
C ASP A 5 5.25 -13.62 -56.71
N GLU A 6 3.94 -13.86 -56.91
CA GLU A 6 2.97 -12.81 -57.28
C GLU A 6 2.71 -11.85 -56.10
N GLU A 7 2.63 -12.38 -54.89
CA GLU A 7 2.46 -11.58 -53.68
C GLU A 7 3.68 -10.68 -53.42
N VAL A 8 4.88 -11.23 -53.59
CA VAL A 8 6.13 -10.46 -53.48
C VAL A 8 6.20 -9.36 -54.54
N ALA A 9 5.87 -9.65 -55.80
CA ALA A 9 5.85 -8.65 -56.87
C ALA A 9 4.80 -7.54 -56.60
N ALA A 10 3.66 -7.87 -56.01
CA ALA A 10 2.67 -6.89 -55.57
C ALA A 10 3.22 -6.00 -54.44
N LEU A 11 3.91 -6.59 -53.46
CA LEU A 11 4.57 -5.86 -52.37
C LEU A 11 5.70 -4.94 -52.87
N ASP A 12 6.46 -5.33 -53.90
CA ASP A 12 7.45 -4.47 -54.55
C ASP A 12 6.82 -3.24 -55.21
N ARG A 13 5.67 -3.41 -55.88
CA ARG A 13 4.91 -2.26 -56.41
C ARG A 13 4.39 -1.34 -55.31
N VAL A 14 3.97 -1.92 -54.18
CA VAL A 14 3.54 -1.13 -53.02
C VAL A 14 4.74 -0.41 -52.41
N LEU A 15 5.90 -1.04 -52.30
CA LEU A 15 7.13 -0.43 -51.81
C LEU A 15 7.53 0.77 -52.67
N THR A 16 7.61 0.62 -54.00
CA THR A 16 7.94 1.74 -54.90
C THR A 16 6.92 2.87 -54.78
N ARG A 17 5.62 2.55 -54.71
CA ARG A 17 4.58 3.56 -54.48
C ARG A 17 4.76 4.28 -53.15
N THR A 18 5.05 3.56 -52.07
CA THR A 18 5.27 4.17 -50.73
C THR A 18 6.50 5.06 -50.68
N VAL A 19 7.55 4.75 -51.43
CA VAL A 19 8.76 5.59 -51.51
C VAL A 19 8.48 6.87 -52.30
N LEU A 20 7.68 6.78 -53.37
CA LEU A 20 7.35 7.91 -54.25
C LEU A 20 6.20 8.80 -53.74
N THR A 21 5.48 8.39 -52.69
CA THR A 21 4.36 9.17 -52.12
C THR A 21 4.88 10.43 -51.45
N LYS A 22 4.26 11.59 -51.70
CA LYS A 22 4.60 12.86 -51.02
C LYS A 22 4.25 12.80 -49.53
N ASP A 23 4.89 13.65 -48.73
CA ASP A 23 4.70 13.65 -47.27
C ASP A 23 3.26 13.99 -46.86
N GLU A 24 2.56 14.83 -47.63
CA GLU A 24 1.17 15.25 -47.41
C GLU A 24 0.18 14.09 -47.55
N ASP A 25 0.39 13.21 -48.53
CA ASP A 25 -0.49 12.08 -48.84
C ASP A 25 -0.14 10.82 -48.03
N LEU A 26 1.01 10.82 -47.36
CA LEU A 26 1.55 9.67 -46.64
C LEU A 26 0.57 9.19 -45.56
N GLN A 27 -0.06 10.10 -44.82
CA GLN A 27 -1.02 9.77 -43.77
C GLN A 27 -2.23 8.98 -44.31
N GLN A 28 -2.82 9.45 -45.42
CA GLN A 28 -3.98 8.79 -46.03
C GLN A 28 -3.62 7.40 -46.57
N LEU A 29 -2.41 7.26 -47.12
CA LEU A 29 -1.90 5.99 -47.60
C LEU A 29 -1.65 5.01 -46.45
N LEU A 30 -1.01 5.46 -45.36
CA LEU A 30 -0.71 4.63 -44.20
C LEU A 30 -1.97 4.17 -43.45
N ALA A 31 -3.03 4.96 -43.44
CA ALA A 31 -4.30 4.62 -42.81
C ALA A 31 -4.87 3.26 -43.29
N LYS A 32 -4.68 2.94 -44.58
CA LYS A 32 -5.14 1.67 -45.18
C LYS A 32 -4.00 0.66 -45.31
N LEU A 33 -2.81 1.12 -45.66
CA LEU A 33 -1.70 0.25 -45.97
C LEU A 33 -1.14 -0.45 -44.72
N LEU A 34 -0.97 0.27 -43.62
CA LEU A 34 -0.30 -0.25 -42.44
C LEU A 34 -1.08 -1.41 -41.77
N PRO A 35 -2.42 -1.32 -41.56
CA PRO A 35 -3.21 -2.45 -41.07
C PRO A 35 -3.12 -3.67 -42.00
N ALA A 36 -3.18 -3.46 -43.32
CA ALA A 36 -3.12 -4.53 -44.31
C ALA A 36 -1.76 -5.26 -44.33
N LEU A 37 -0.66 -4.52 -44.19
CA LEU A 37 0.69 -5.11 -44.10
C LEU A 37 0.88 -5.92 -42.82
N VAL A 38 0.42 -5.39 -41.68
CA VAL A 38 0.51 -6.09 -40.40
C VAL A 38 -0.31 -7.37 -40.42
N GLN A 39 -1.51 -7.37 -41.01
CA GLN A 39 -2.32 -8.58 -41.18
C GLN A 39 -1.66 -9.61 -42.11
N LYS A 40 -1.00 -9.15 -43.19
CA LYS A 40 -0.23 -10.02 -44.09
C LYS A 40 0.97 -10.71 -43.43
N MET A 41 1.40 -10.28 -42.24
CA MET A 41 2.42 -11.00 -41.48
C MET A 41 1.93 -12.34 -40.89
N ALA A 42 0.62 -12.59 -40.88
CA ALA A 42 0.08 -13.89 -40.49
C ALA A 42 0.32 -14.99 -41.54
N THR A 43 0.73 -14.65 -42.76
CA THR A 43 0.98 -15.66 -43.80
C THR A 43 2.20 -16.50 -43.45
N GLY A 44 2.12 -17.82 -43.70
CA GLY A 44 3.23 -18.75 -43.46
C GLY A 44 4.35 -18.68 -44.50
N GLN A 45 4.28 -17.76 -45.47
CA GLN A 45 5.22 -17.64 -46.58
C GLN A 45 6.44 -16.78 -46.18
N PRO A 46 7.67 -17.35 -46.15
CA PRO A 46 8.85 -16.66 -45.65
C PRO A 46 9.29 -15.49 -46.53
N LYS A 47 9.17 -15.58 -47.87
CA LYS A 47 9.59 -14.50 -48.78
C LYS A 47 8.68 -13.29 -48.65
N THR A 48 7.36 -13.52 -48.63
CA THR A 48 6.34 -12.49 -48.43
C THR A 48 6.58 -11.75 -47.11
N ARG A 49 6.86 -12.50 -46.04
CA ARG A 49 7.16 -11.91 -44.72
C ARG A 49 8.43 -11.05 -44.73
N ALA A 50 9.49 -11.50 -45.40
CA ALA A 50 10.73 -10.71 -45.52
C ALA A 50 10.47 -9.38 -46.24
N LYS A 51 9.68 -9.40 -47.33
CA LYS A 51 9.32 -8.19 -48.08
C LYS A 51 8.43 -7.25 -47.27
N VAL A 52 7.46 -7.77 -46.51
CA VAL A 52 6.65 -6.95 -45.59
C VAL A 52 7.54 -6.24 -44.56
N LEU A 53 8.50 -6.96 -43.95
CA LEU A 53 9.44 -6.37 -42.98
C LEU A 53 10.32 -5.28 -43.60
N GLU A 54 10.81 -5.49 -44.83
CA GLU A 54 11.54 -4.47 -45.58
C GLU A 54 10.70 -3.21 -45.76
N LEU A 55 9.46 -3.37 -46.21
CA LEU A 55 8.53 -2.26 -46.44
C LEU A 55 8.18 -1.52 -45.14
N LEU A 56 7.90 -2.24 -44.05
CA LEU A 56 7.71 -1.66 -42.71
C LEU A 56 8.96 -0.89 -42.23
N SER A 57 10.17 -1.34 -42.59
CA SER A 57 11.41 -0.61 -42.25
C SER A 57 11.51 0.74 -42.95
N HIS A 58 11.09 0.83 -44.21
CA HIS A 58 11.04 2.08 -44.97
C HIS A 58 9.94 3.02 -44.44
N ILE A 59 8.76 2.47 -44.14
CA ILE A 59 7.68 3.23 -43.49
C ILE A 59 8.18 3.81 -42.16
N ASN A 60 8.84 3.00 -41.32
CA ASN A 60 9.35 3.44 -40.03
C ASN A 60 10.37 4.59 -40.15
N LYS A 61 11.24 4.57 -41.16
CA LYS A 61 12.18 5.66 -41.43
C LYS A 61 11.43 6.96 -41.76
N ARG A 62 10.42 6.91 -42.64
CA ARG A 62 9.63 8.10 -43.01
C ARG A 62 8.76 8.64 -41.88
N VAL A 63 8.07 7.76 -41.16
CA VAL A 63 7.22 8.14 -40.01
C VAL A 63 8.05 8.78 -38.89
N LYS A 64 9.30 8.34 -38.69
CA LYS A 64 10.23 8.99 -37.75
C LYS A 64 10.67 10.38 -38.21
N ALA A 65 10.83 10.59 -39.52
CA ALA A 65 11.16 11.91 -40.08
C ALA A 65 9.98 12.90 -40.01
N LEU A 66 8.74 12.40 -39.99
CA LEU A 66 7.51 13.20 -40.00
C LEU A 66 6.72 13.00 -38.70
N PRO A 67 7.02 13.73 -37.61
CA PRO A 67 6.31 13.59 -36.33
C PRO A 67 4.83 13.98 -36.40
N ALA A 68 4.45 14.86 -37.33
CA ALA A 68 3.06 15.31 -37.53
C ALA A 68 2.16 14.28 -38.22
N CYS A 69 2.74 13.25 -38.85
CA CYS A 69 1.96 12.21 -39.53
C CYS A 69 1.27 11.32 -38.48
N SER A 70 -0.07 11.29 -38.49
CA SER A 70 -0.85 10.42 -37.61
C SER A 70 -0.90 8.99 -38.15
N LEU A 71 -0.98 8.02 -37.23
CA LEU A 71 -1.09 6.61 -37.55
C LEU A 71 -2.52 6.12 -37.21
N PRO A 72 -3.04 5.11 -37.91
CA PRO A 72 -4.40 4.60 -37.67
C PRO A 72 -4.47 3.83 -36.34
N LEU A 73 -4.61 4.54 -35.21
CA LEU A 73 -4.51 3.99 -33.86
C LEU A 73 -5.58 2.94 -33.60
N LEU A 74 -6.86 3.27 -33.82
CA LEU A 74 -7.97 2.35 -33.55
C LEU A 74 -7.95 1.08 -34.44
N PRO A 75 -7.75 1.15 -35.78
CA PRO A 75 -7.63 -0.05 -36.61
C PRO A 75 -6.45 -0.95 -36.22
N LEU A 76 -5.29 -0.36 -35.88
CA LEU A 76 -4.14 -1.13 -35.41
C LEU A 76 -4.41 -1.79 -34.07
N LEU A 77 -5.11 -1.10 -33.17
CA LEU A 77 -5.50 -1.67 -31.89
C LEU A 77 -6.49 -2.83 -32.07
N GLN A 78 -7.47 -2.71 -32.96
CA GLN A 78 -8.38 -3.81 -33.29
C GLN A 78 -7.64 -5.04 -33.83
N LEU A 79 -6.60 -4.84 -34.65
CA LEU A 79 -5.72 -5.92 -35.10
C LEU A 79 -4.91 -6.53 -33.95
N ALA A 80 -4.39 -5.70 -33.05
CA ALA A 80 -3.69 -6.16 -31.85
C ALA A 80 -4.60 -7.01 -30.94
N MET A 81 -5.88 -6.68 -30.91
CA MET A 81 -6.90 -7.34 -30.10
C MET A 81 -7.49 -8.60 -30.73
N GLY A 82 -7.26 -8.84 -32.03
CA GLY A 82 -7.92 -9.92 -32.77
C GLY A 82 -9.36 -9.62 -33.17
N ASN A 83 -9.79 -8.36 -33.07
CA ASN A 83 -11.13 -7.89 -33.42
C ASN A 83 -11.20 -7.36 -34.87
N GLY A 84 -10.05 -7.23 -35.54
CA GLY A 84 -9.90 -6.55 -36.84
C GLY A 84 -10.23 -7.37 -38.08
N SER A 85 -10.77 -8.58 -37.95
CA SER A 85 -11.20 -9.40 -39.10
C SER A 85 -12.47 -10.17 -38.77
N SER A 86 -13.40 -10.23 -39.72
CA SER A 86 -14.66 -10.98 -39.69
C SER A 86 -14.54 -12.51 -39.49
N SER A 87 -13.36 -13.02 -39.16
CA SER A 87 -13.14 -14.39 -38.73
C SER A 87 -12.84 -14.41 -37.23
N SER A 88 -13.63 -15.17 -36.47
CA SER A 88 -13.52 -15.45 -35.04
C SER A 88 -12.28 -16.28 -34.66
N SER A 89 -11.12 -15.98 -35.25
CA SER A 89 -9.84 -16.63 -34.96
C SER A 89 -8.96 -15.65 -34.16
N PRO A 90 -8.31 -16.09 -33.06
CA PRO A 90 -7.37 -15.24 -32.34
C PRO A 90 -6.29 -14.73 -33.30
N ALA A 91 -5.94 -13.45 -33.21
CA ALA A 91 -4.86 -12.90 -34.01
C ALA A 91 -3.58 -13.73 -33.79
N SER A 92 -2.86 -14.00 -34.88
CA SER A 92 -1.52 -14.60 -34.77
C SER A 92 -0.67 -13.75 -33.82
N PRO A 93 0.09 -14.35 -32.88
CA PRO A 93 0.87 -13.62 -31.88
C PRO A 93 1.87 -12.65 -32.51
N MET A 94 2.29 -12.93 -33.74
CA MET A 94 3.12 -12.04 -34.55
C MET A 94 2.39 -10.76 -34.95
N VAL A 95 1.19 -10.88 -35.49
CA VAL A 95 0.34 -9.74 -35.88
C VAL A 95 0.07 -8.87 -34.66
N ALA A 96 -0.29 -9.48 -33.53
CA ALA A 96 -0.54 -8.76 -32.28
C ALA A 96 0.69 -7.96 -31.80
N SER A 97 1.87 -8.56 -31.88
CA SER A 97 3.13 -7.90 -31.47
C SER A 97 3.47 -6.70 -32.36
N PHE A 98 3.39 -6.85 -33.70
CA PHE A 98 3.67 -5.75 -34.62
C PHE A 98 2.61 -4.66 -34.55
N ALA A 99 1.33 -5.03 -34.42
CA ALA A 99 0.24 -4.08 -34.23
C ALA A 99 0.47 -3.23 -32.98
N LEU A 100 0.86 -3.84 -31.84
CA LEU A 100 1.16 -3.11 -30.60
C LEU A 100 2.34 -2.14 -30.73
N VAL A 101 3.38 -2.48 -31.50
CA VAL A 101 4.49 -1.54 -31.77
C VAL A 101 3.99 -0.30 -32.48
N TYR A 102 3.11 -0.46 -33.48
CA TYR A 102 2.54 0.68 -34.20
C TYR A 102 1.48 1.44 -33.40
N VAL A 103 0.75 0.77 -32.50
CA VAL A 103 -0.12 1.42 -31.50
C VAL A 103 0.71 2.32 -30.57
N GLU A 104 1.84 1.82 -30.07
CA GLU A 104 2.72 2.60 -29.20
C GLU A 104 3.37 3.78 -29.94
N MET A 105 3.76 3.60 -31.22
CA MET A 105 4.24 4.70 -32.07
C MET A 105 3.14 5.71 -32.43
N GLY A 106 1.90 5.24 -32.57
CA GLY A 106 0.75 6.03 -33.01
C GLY A 106 0.08 6.83 -31.90
N GLN A 107 0.09 6.34 -30.66
CA GLN A 107 -0.57 6.99 -29.53
C GLN A 107 -0.18 8.48 -29.36
N PRO A 108 1.12 8.87 -29.28
CA PRO A 108 1.47 10.28 -29.07
C PRO A 108 1.14 11.18 -30.27
N ARG A 109 0.80 10.61 -31.43
CA ARG A 109 0.47 11.32 -32.68
C ARG A 109 -1.03 11.46 -32.91
N ALA A 110 -1.83 10.68 -32.20
CA ALA A 110 -3.28 10.68 -32.32
C ALA A 110 -3.90 11.85 -31.54
N PRO A 111 -5.06 12.38 -31.97
CA PRO A 111 -5.79 13.39 -31.21
C PRO A 111 -6.27 12.83 -29.86
N ALA A 112 -6.42 13.70 -28.86
CA ALA A 112 -6.77 13.32 -27.49
C ALA A 112 -8.06 12.48 -27.40
N ASP A 113 -9.08 12.78 -28.21
CA ASP A 113 -10.33 12.02 -28.25
C ASP A 113 -10.10 10.57 -28.70
N GLU A 114 -9.36 10.35 -29.78
CA GLU A 114 -9.04 9.00 -30.28
C GLU A 114 -8.18 8.22 -29.27
N GLN A 115 -7.26 8.88 -28.58
CA GLN A 115 -6.48 8.24 -27.51
C GLN A 115 -7.36 7.76 -26.35
N LEU A 116 -8.35 8.56 -25.92
CA LEU A 116 -9.27 8.17 -24.85
C LEU A 116 -10.19 7.03 -25.30
N GLN A 117 -10.63 7.03 -26.57
CA GLN A 117 -11.40 5.93 -27.16
C GLN A 117 -10.62 4.60 -27.21
N ALA A 118 -9.28 4.66 -27.26
CA ALA A 118 -8.43 3.47 -27.24
C ALA A 118 -8.33 2.82 -25.85
N VAL A 119 -8.58 3.54 -24.75
CA VAL A 119 -8.37 3.05 -23.38
C VAL A 119 -9.20 1.77 -23.05
N PRO A 120 -10.54 1.72 -23.29
CA PRO A 120 -11.31 0.50 -23.01
C PRO A 120 -10.80 -0.72 -23.80
N LEU A 121 -10.36 -0.51 -25.04
CA LEU A 121 -9.81 -1.56 -25.89
C LEU A 121 -8.43 -2.04 -25.39
N LEU A 122 -7.60 -1.11 -24.90
CA LEU A 122 -6.29 -1.45 -24.33
C LEU A 122 -6.41 -2.24 -23.03
N LEU A 123 -7.41 -1.94 -22.20
CA LEU A 123 -7.58 -2.55 -20.87
C LEU A 123 -8.41 -3.85 -20.87
N SER A 124 -9.31 -4.03 -21.84
CA SER A 124 -10.13 -5.23 -21.94
C SER A 124 -9.30 -6.50 -22.22
N GLY A 125 -9.41 -7.50 -21.36
CA GLY A 125 -8.68 -8.76 -21.46
C GLY A 125 -7.16 -8.62 -21.28
N VAL A 126 -6.68 -7.54 -20.68
CA VAL A 126 -5.24 -7.31 -20.46
C VAL A 126 -4.61 -8.44 -19.64
N ALA A 127 -5.32 -9.01 -18.66
CA ALA A 127 -4.80 -10.09 -17.82
C ALA A 127 -4.38 -11.35 -18.60
N ARG A 128 -5.05 -11.63 -19.72
CA ARG A 128 -4.80 -12.80 -20.55
C ARG A 128 -3.65 -12.62 -21.53
N ARG A 129 -3.10 -11.41 -21.66
CA ARG A 129 -2.06 -11.10 -22.65
C ARG A 129 -0.66 -11.50 -22.15
N PRO A 130 0.30 -11.75 -23.08
CA PRO A 130 1.71 -11.93 -22.72
C PRO A 130 2.25 -10.76 -21.90
N LYS A 131 3.24 -11.03 -21.01
CA LYS A 131 3.80 -10.02 -20.08
C LYS A 131 4.23 -8.72 -20.78
N GLN A 132 4.92 -8.82 -21.92
CA GLN A 132 5.36 -7.64 -22.69
C GLN A 132 4.18 -6.82 -23.22
N HIS A 133 3.16 -7.49 -23.77
CA HIS A 133 1.96 -6.83 -24.31
C HIS A 133 1.14 -6.15 -23.22
N ARG A 134 1.06 -6.74 -22.02
CA ARG A 134 0.42 -6.13 -20.85
C ARG A 134 1.06 -4.81 -20.46
N VAL A 135 2.39 -4.79 -20.39
CA VAL A 135 3.15 -3.59 -20.02
C VAL A 135 2.91 -2.47 -21.03
N VAL A 136 3.01 -2.77 -22.33
CA VAL A 136 2.78 -1.78 -23.39
C VAL A 136 1.33 -1.26 -23.33
N ALA A 137 0.35 -2.14 -23.19
CA ALA A 137 -1.06 -1.74 -23.12
C ALA A 137 -1.35 -0.82 -21.93
N LEU A 138 -0.83 -1.15 -20.74
CA LEU A 138 -0.98 -0.33 -19.53
C LEU A 138 -0.27 1.03 -19.66
N ARG A 139 0.93 1.06 -20.26
CA ARG A 139 1.66 2.31 -20.51
C ARG A 139 0.91 3.22 -21.47
N VAL A 140 0.46 2.69 -22.61
CA VAL A 140 -0.29 3.44 -23.62
C VAL A 140 -1.62 3.93 -23.06
N ALA A 141 -2.32 3.10 -22.28
CA ALA A 141 -3.54 3.51 -21.59
C ALA A 141 -3.28 4.64 -20.58
N THR A 142 -2.24 4.53 -19.76
CA THR A 142 -1.86 5.59 -18.80
C THR A 142 -1.48 6.90 -19.50
N ALA A 143 -0.79 6.84 -20.64
CA ALA A 143 -0.48 8.01 -21.45
C ALA A 143 -1.76 8.67 -22.00
N ALA A 144 -2.70 7.88 -22.54
CA ALA A 144 -3.99 8.39 -23.01
C ALA A 144 -4.82 9.02 -21.86
N LEU A 145 -4.81 8.42 -20.67
CA LEU A 145 -5.50 8.93 -19.48
C LEU A 145 -4.97 10.29 -19.01
N SER A 146 -3.74 10.68 -19.37
CA SER A 146 -3.20 12.01 -19.05
C SER A 146 -3.97 13.16 -19.72
N HIS A 147 -4.74 12.86 -20.76
CA HIS A 147 -5.63 13.81 -21.45
C HIS A 147 -7.01 13.95 -20.80
N LEU A 148 -7.34 13.12 -19.79
CA LEU A 148 -8.59 13.31 -19.04
C LEU A 148 -8.53 14.67 -18.32
N GLN A 149 -9.28 15.63 -18.85
CA GLN A 149 -9.43 16.94 -18.23
C GLN A 149 -10.14 16.79 -16.89
N GLN A 150 -9.56 17.38 -15.85
CA GLN A 150 -10.29 17.62 -14.62
C GLN A 150 -11.30 18.73 -14.91
N ALA A 151 -12.59 18.41 -14.91
CA ALA A 151 -13.62 19.44 -14.97
C ALA A 151 -13.43 20.40 -13.77
N PRO A 152 -13.27 21.72 -14.00
CA PRO A 152 -13.17 22.69 -12.93
C PRO A 152 -14.54 22.81 -12.25
N GLY A 153 -14.68 22.16 -11.10
CA GLY A 153 -15.88 22.21 -10.27
C GLY A 153 -16.99 21.23 -10.67
N GLY A 154 -17.33 20.30 -9.77
CA GLY A 154 -18.63 19.63 -9.76
C GLY A 154 -18.79 18.40 -10.66
N SER A 155 -19.15 17.28 -10.02
CA SER A 155 -19.66 16.04 -10.60
C SER A 155 -18.66 15.12 -11.32
N TYR A 156 -18.26 14.08 -10.60
CA TYR A 156 -17.55 12.88 -11.06
C TYR A 156 -18.43 11.93 -11.90
N SER A 157 -19.52 12.46 -12.45
CA SER A 157 -20.54 11.67 -13.11
C SER A 157 -20.06 11.32 -14.52
N GLN A 158 -19.48 10.13 -14.60
CA GLN A 158 -19.24 9.33 -15.79
C GLN A 158 -17.82 9.41 -16.37
N VAL A 159 -17.10 8.31 -16.13
CA VAL A 159 -15.88 7.91 -16.83
C VAL A 159 -16.25 7.54 -18.27
N VAL A 160 -16.50 8.54 -19.09
CA VAL A 160 -17.02 8.35 -20.45
C VAL A 160 -16.15 9.08 -21.45
N ALA A 161 -15.61 8.34 -22.42
CA ALA A 161 -15.12 8.95 -23.65
C ALA A 161 -16.33 9.50 -24.43
N VAL A 162 -16.35 10.81 -24.71
CA VAL A 162 -17.36 11.43 -25.55
C VAL A 162 -17.03 11.10 -27.01
N THR A 163 -17.60 10.02 -27.54
CA THR A 163 -17.44 9.71 -28.97
C THR A 163 -18.34 10.64 -29.78
N SER A 164 -17.75 11.63 -30.48
CA SER A 164 -18.48 12.36 -31.51
C SER A 164 -18.52 11.53 -32.79
N THR A 165 -19.63 10.83 -33.06
CA THR A 165 -19.80 10.13 -34.34
C THR A 165 -20.01 11.14 -35.45
N THR A 166 -18.95 11.48 -36.19
CA THR A 166 -19.03 12.17 -37.48
C THR A 166 -19.16 11.14 -38.60
N SER A 167 -20.35 10.55 -38.75
CA SER A 167 -20.70 9.89 -40.02
C SER A 167 -21.07 10.97 -41.03
N SER A 168 -20.14 11.28 -41.90
CA SER A 168 -20.32 12.11 -43.09
C SER A 168 -21.31 11.47 -44.05
N SER A 169 -22.52 12.00 -44.11
CA SER A 169 -23.36 11.98 -45.32
C SER A 169 -24.10 13.32 -45.37
N ALA A 170 -23.58 14.22 -46.20
CA ALA A 170 -24.22 15.48 -46.51
C ALA A 170 -25.49 15.23 -47.33
N SER A 171 -26.64 15.62 -46.78
CA SER A 171 -27.80 16.01 -47.57
C SER A 171 -28.58 17.08 -46.80
N SER A 172 -28.65 18.24 -47.44
CA SER A 172 -29.25 19.49 -47.00
C SER A 172 -30.77 19.40 -46.79
N SER A 173 -31.26 19.87 -45.65
CA SER A 173 -32.45 20.73 -45.55
C SER A 173 -32.72 21.05 -44.08
N GLY A 174 -32.88 22.33 -43.77
CA GLY A 174 -33.03 22.83 -42.41
C GLY A 174 -34.40 22.53 -41.79
N SER A 175 -34.39 22.33 -40.48
CA SER A 175 -35.46 22.73 -39.57
C SER A 175 -35.02 22.48 -38.13
N SER A 176 -35.04 23.53 -37.34
CA SER A 176 -34.75 23.57 -35.91
C SER A 176 -35.68 22.64 -35.11
N SER A 177 -35.12 21.57 -34.56
CA SER A 177 -35.64 20.89 -33.36
C SER A 177 -34.48 20.28 -32.60
N SER A 178 -34.37 20.62 -31.32
CA SER A 178 -33.35 20.16 -30.38
C SER A 178 -33.54 18.68 -30.06
N SER A 179 -33.10 17.81 -30.97
CA SER A 179 -32.93 16.38 -30.67
C SER A 179 -31.52 16.17 -30.11
N SER A 180 -31.45 15.80 -28.84
CA SER A 180 -30.23 15.37 -28.16
C SER A 180 -29.58 14.22 -28.93
N ARG A 181 -28.42 14.47 -29.55
CA ARG A 181 -27.57 13.40 -30.09
C ARG A 181 -27.21 12.46 -28.95
N ALA A 182 -27.62 11.20 -29.05
CA ALA A 182 -27.22 10.16 -28.10
C ALA A 182 -25.72 9.92 -28.23
N VAL A 183 -24.94 10.46 -27.29
CA VAL A 183 -23.52 10.12 -27.11
C VAL A 183 -23.50 8.77 -26.39
N SER A 184 -23.01 7.73 -27.06
CA SER A 184 -22.84 6.41 -26.43
C SER A 184 -21.69 6.48 -25.43
N ALA A 185 -22.05 6.48 -24.15
CA ALA A 185 -21.11 6.54 -23.06
C ALA A 185 -20.32 5.21 -22.92
N VAL A 186 -19.04 5.18 -23.32
CA VAL A 186 -18.17 4.02 -23.10
C VAL A 186 -17.42 4.17 -21.78
N SER A 187 -17.64 3.25 -20.84
CA SER A 187 -16.89 3.17 -19.59
C SER A 187 -15.40 2.91 -19.87
N LEU A 188 -14.52 3.75 -19.34
CA LEU A 188 -13.05 3.54 -19.46
C LEU A 188 -12.53 2.45 -18.52
N LEU A 189 -13.34 1.98 -17.57
CA LEU A 189 -12.93 0.93 -16.67
C LEU A 189 -13.15 -0.47 -17.27
N PRO A 190 -12.20 -1.41 -17.07
CA PRO A 190 -12.41 -2.78 -17.45
C PRO A 190 -13.47 -3.44 -16.56
N THR A 191 -14.34 -4.23 -17.18
CA THR A 191 -15.43 -4.96 -16.50
C THR A 191 -14.91 -6.18 -15.73
N SER A 192 -13.80 -6.78 -16.18
CA SER A 192 -13.17 -7.94 -15.53
C SER A 192 -12.41 -7.53 -14.25
N PRO A 193 -12.58 -8.25 -13.13
CA PRO A 193 -11.85 -7.98 -11.89
C PRO A 193 -10.34 -8.19 -12.03
N GLU A 194 -9.90 -9.16 -12.83
CA GLU A 194 -8.47 -9.43 -13.05
C GLU A 194 -7.79 -8.27 -13.81
N ASP A 195 -8.49 -7.73 -14.81
CA ASP A 195 -8.00 -6.58 -15.58
C ASP A 195 -7.95 -5.32 -14.70
N ARG A 196 -8.95 -5.11 -13.83
CA ARG A 196 -8.96 -4.03 -12.83
C ARG A 196 -7.80 -4.16 -11.85
N ALA A 197 -7.56 -5.36 -11.30
CA ALA A 197 -6.46 -5.60 -10.37
C ALA A 197 -5.10 -5.26 -10.99
N LEU A 198 -4.87 -5.61 -12.27
CA LEU A 198 -3.65 -5.24 -12.99
C LEU A 198 -3.53 -3.74 -13.23
N LEU A 199 -4.63 -3.07 -13.59
CA LEU A 199 -4.66 -1.61 -13.74
C LEU A 199 -4.33 -0.91 -12.41
N LEU A 200 -4.91 -1.37 -11.30
CA LEU A 200 -4.69 -0.79 -9.97
C LEU A 200 -3.27 -1.05 -9.47
N SER A 201 -2.73 -2.25 -9.69
CA SER A 201 -1.31 -2.54 -9.43
C SER A 201 -0.40 -1.63 -10.24
N HIS A 202 -0.69 -1.41 -11.53
CA HIS A 202 0.07 -0.48 -12.36
C HIS A 202 -0.06 0.97 -11.87
N ALA A 203 -1.27 1.40 -11.52
CA ALA A 203 -1.53 2.74 -10.98
C ALA A 203 -0.78 2.96 -9.66
N LEU A 204 -0.76 1.99 -8.75
CA LEU A 204 0.02 2.03 -7.52
C LEU A 204 1.51 2.23 -7.83
N LYS A 205 2.06 1.47 -8.78
CA LYS A 205 3.47 1.62 -9.19
C LYS A 205 3.78 2.99 -9.78
N VAL A 206 2.87 3.52 -10.59
CA VAL A 206 3.00 4.89 -11.14
C VAL A 206 2.94 5.94 -10.03
N MET A 207 2.09 5.76 -8.99
CA MET A 207 2.03 6.68 -7.84
C MET A 207 3.31 6.63 -7.00
N LEU A 208 3.85 5.44 -6.74
CA LEU A 208 5.08 5.24 -5.97
C LEU A 208 6.33 5.73 -6.70
N TYR A 209 6.30 5.77 -8.03
CA TYR A 209 7.43 6.20 -8.82
C TYR A 209 7.78 7.68 -8.57
N GLN A 210 9.05 7.90 -8.30
CA GLN A 210 9.67 9.20 -8.13
C GLN A 210 10.82 9.33 -9.13
N ARG A 211 10.95 10.50 -9.75
CA ARG A 211 12.07 10.80 -10.65
C ARG A 211 13.38 10.77 -9.84
N PRO A 212 14.46 10.20 -10.39
CA PRO A 212 15.79 10.29 -9.76
C PRO A 212 16.15 11.75 -9.48
N SER A 213 16.55 12.05 -8.23
CA SER A 213 16.95 13.39 -7.77
C SER A 213 18.24 13.90 -8.42
N SER A 214 18.94 13.08 -9.21
CA SER A 214 20.21 13.38 -9.88
C SER A 214 20.07 14.26 -11.13
N GLY A 215 19.19 15.25 -11.10
CA GLY A 215 19.15 16.29 -12.14
C GLY A 215 20.37 17.21 -12.13
N ASN A 216 21.26 17.11 -11.13
CA ASN A 216 22.35 18.06 -10.92
C ASN A 216 23.71 17.46 -10.52
N MET A 217 23.90 16.14 -10.59
CA MET A 217 25.22 15.53 -10.34
C MET A 217 25.77 14.97 -11.65
N ALA A 218 26.93 15.49 -12.06
CA ALA A 218 27.72 14.91 -13.14
C ALA A 218 27.93 13.40 -12.88
N PRO A 219 28.05 12.56 -13.93
CA PRO A 219 28.28 11.13 -13.75
C PRO A 219 29.47 10.92 -12.80
N PRO A 220 29.35 10.01 -11.81
CA PRO A 220 30.43 9.78 -10.86
C PRO A 220 31.68 9.38 -11.66
N THR A 221 32.78 10.10 -11.42
CA THR A 221 34.06 9.77 -12.06
C THR A 221 34.46 8.34 -11.70
N PRO A 222 35.13 7.60 -12.60
CA PRO A 222 35.56 6.23 -12.33
C PRO A 222 36.43 6.11 -11.06
N LEU A 223 37.13 7.20 -10.69
CA LEU A 223 37.90 7.33 -9.46
C LEU A 223 37.01 7.45 -8.20
N GLY A 224 35.88 8.13 -8.29
CA GLY A 224 34.89 8.22 -7.21
C GLY A 224 34.17 6.90 -6.96
N LEU A 225 33.86 6.15 -8.02
CA LEU A 225 33.33 4.79 -7.94
C LEU A 225 34.35 3.80 -7.36
N ALA A 226 35.62 3.93 -7.74
CA ALA A 226 36.70 3.10 -7.19
C ALA A 226 36.93 3.36 -5.69
N ASN A 227 36.93 4.63 -5.26
CA ASN A 227 37.08 4.98 -3.85
C ASN A 227 35.86 4.54 -3.00
N ALA A 228 34.64 4.63 -3.53
CA ALA A 228 33.44 4.15 -2.84
C ALA A 228 33.37 2.61 -2.78
N ALA A 229 33.81 1.92 -3.83
CA ALA A 229 33.93 0.46 -3.85
C ALA A 229 34.99 -0.05 -2.87
N ALA A 230 36.12 0.66 -2.75
CA ALA A 230 37.17 0.38 -1.78
C ALA A 230 36.73 0.58 -0.32
N ALA A 231 35.88 1.58 -0.05
CA ALA A 231 35.34 1.83 1.29
C ALA A 231 34.30 0.78 1.74
N ASN A 232 33.53 0.21 0.80
CA ASN A 232 32.38 -0.66 1.10
C ASN A 232 32.52 -2.13 0.69
N ASN A 233 33.70 -2.58 0.22
CA ASN A 233 33.94 -3.98 -0.19
C ASN A 233 32.88 -4.56 -1.16
N ALA A 234 32.34 -3.72 -2.06
CA ALA A 234 31.27 -4.10 -2.99
C ALA A 234 31.74 -3.94 -4.46
N PRO A 235 31.29 -4.80 -5.40
CA PRO A 235 31.67 -4.69 -6.80
C PRO A 235 31.17 -3.37 -7.40
N ALA A 236 32.06 -2.65 -8.11
CA ALA A 236 31.80 -1.32 -8.65
C ALA A 236 30.55 -1.21 -9.56
N ALA A 237 30.12 -2.33 -10.17
CA ALA A 237 28.91 -2.39 -10.99
C ALA A 237 27.60 -2.27 -10.18
N ALA A 238 27.59 -2.64 -8.89
CA ALA A 238 26.43 -2.52 -8.01
C ALA A 238 26.23 -1.09 -7.48
N LEU A 239 27.28 -0.26 -7.53
CA LEU A 239 27.28 1.14 -7.05
C LEU A 239 26.89 2.16 -8.14
N ALA A 240 26.73 1.73 -9.40
CA ALA A 240 26.45 2.61 -10.53
C ALA A 240 24.96 2.91 -10.78
N ALA A 241 24.04 2.10 -10.21
CA ALA A 241 22.60 2.31 -10.35
C ALA A 241 22.06 3.01 -9.10
N ALA A 242 21.38 4.15 -9.28
CA ALA A 242 20.67 4.80 -8.19
C ALA A 242 19.69 3.81 -7.54
N PRO A 243 19.59 3.77 -6.19
CA PRO A 243 18.64 2.90 -5.53
C PRO A 243 17.22 3.18 -6.03
N PRO A 244 16.38 2.13 -6.25
CA PRO A 244 15.02 2.35 -6.72
C PRO A 244 14.23 3.16 -5.69
N PRO A 245 13.23 3.95 -6.13
CA PRO A 245 12.37 4.70 -5.23
C PRO A 245 11.65 3.77 -4.24
N PRO A 246 11.36 4.24 -3.01
CA PRO A 246 10.71 3.45 -1.97
C PRO A 246 9.40 2.82 -2.43
N GLY A 247 9.18 1.54 -2.13
CA GLY A 247 7.99 0.78 -2.54
C GLY A 247 8.09 0.14 -3.93
N LEU A 248 9.19 0.34 -4.66
CA LEU A 248 9.38 -0.22 -6.01
C LEU A 248 10.64 -1.09 -6.10
N SER A 249 10.59 -2.08 -7.01
CA SER A 249 11.75 -2.86 -7.42
C SER A 249 12.49 -2.17 -8.58
N SER A 250 13.77 -2.49 -8.79
CA SER A 250 14.48 -1.95 -9.96
C SER A 250 13.94 -2.45 -11.30
N ALA A 251 13.23 -3.58 -11.32
CA ALA A 251 12.52 -4.06 -12.51
C ALA A 251 11.28 -3.23 -12.78
N ASP A 252 10.54 -2.83 -11.75
CA ASP A 252 9.40 -1.93 -11.91
C ASP A 252 9.85 -0.57 -12.44
N VAL A 253 10.96 -0.03 -11.93
CA VAL A 253 11.57 1.21 -12.45
C VAL A 253 11.94 1.07 -13.91
N ALA A 254 12.65 -0.01 -14.28
CA ALA A 254 13.02 -0.26 -15.67
C ALA A 254 11.80 -0.38 -16.61
N LEU A 255 10.69 -0.96 -16.14
CA LEU A 255 9.45 -1.03 -16.90
C LEU A 255 8.76 0.33 -17.06
N LEU A 256 8.87 1.21 -16.06
CA LEU A 256 8.32 2.57 -16.13
C LEU A 256 9.20 3.49 -17.01
N GLU A 257 10.51 3.28 -17.00
CA GLU A 257 11.52 4.08 -17.72
C GLU A 257 11.91 3.50 -19.10
N GLU A 258 11.20 2.48 -19.62
CA GLU A 258 11.57 1.83 -20.89
C GLU A 258 11.65 2.82 -22.09
N LYS A 259 10.86 3.91 -22.04
CA LYS A 259 10.86 5.01 -23.04
C LYS A 259 11.70 6.22 -22.62
N GLY A 260 12.49 6.08 -21.56
CA GLY A 260 13.21 7.15 -20.90
C GLY A 260 12.47 7.69 -19.68
N VAL A 261 13.20 8.46 -18.88
CA VAL A 261 12.69 9.08 -17.64
C VAL A 261 11.67 10.17 -18.01
N PRO A 262 10.40 10.07 -17.55
CA PRO A 262 9.39 11.09 -17.83
C PRO A 262 9.79 12.45 -17.25
N SER A 263 9.42 13.53 -17.95
CA SER A 263 9.56 14.87 -17.39
C SER A 263 8.66 15.04 -16.15
N GLN A 264 8.98 16.00 -15.27
CA GLN A 264 8.16 16.28 -14.10
C GLN A 264 6.70 16.58 -14.48
N GLU A 265 6.50 17.41 -15.50
CA GLU A 265 5.16 17.76 -15.98
C GLU A 265 4.41 16.54 -16.56
N GLN A 266 5.11 15.68 -17.30
CA GLN A 266 4.54 14.45 -17.82
C GLN A 266 4.12 13.53 -16.68
N LEU A 267 4.99 13.33 -15.69
CA LEU A 267 4.71 12.45 -14.55
C LEU A 267 3.48 12.93 -13.75
N VAL A 268 3.39 14.24 -13.47
CA VAL A 268 2.23 14.82 -12.79
C VAL A 268 0.95 14.63 -13.60
N LYS A 269 0.98 14.85 -14.92
CA LYS A 269 -0.19 14.64 -15.80
C LYS A 269 -0.64 13.18 -15.82
N LEU A 270 0.29 12.22 -15.90
CA LEU A 270 -0.01 10.79 -15.85
C LEU A 270 -0.69 10.41 -14.52
N LYS A 271 -0.14 10.88 -13.39
CA LYS A 271 -0.70 10.63 -12.05
C LYS A 271 -2.10 11.24 -11.91
N LEU A 272 -2.29 12.50 -12.31
CA LEU A 272 -3.59 13.17 -12.23
C LEU A 272 -4.64 12.54 -13.16
N GLY A 273 -4.24 12.07 -14.34
CA GLY A 273 -5.12 11.35 -15.26
C GLY A 273 -5.64 10.03 -14.67
N LEU A 274 -4.75 9.25 -14.07
CA LEU A 274 -5.13 8.03 -13.32
C LEU A 274 -6.07 8.35 -12.16
N LEU A 275 -5.78 9.39 -11.36
CA LEU A 275 -6.68 9.81 -10.27
C LEU A 275 -8.03 10.33 -10.80
N GLY A 276 -8.06 10.93 -11.99
CA GLY A 276 -9.29 11.33 -12.68
C GLY A 276 -10.18 10.12 -13.01
N LEU A 277 -9.59 9.07 -13.57
CA LEU A 277 -10.26 7.79 -13.85
C LEU A 277 -10.85 7.18 -12.57
N LEU A 278 -10.03 7.05 -11.52
CA LEU A 278 -10.43 6.41 -10.26
C LEU A 278 -11.52 7.23 -9.53
N GLY A 279 -11.43 8.55 -9.57
CA GLY A 279 -12.44 9.42 -8.97
C GLY A 279 -13.81 9.34 -9.67
N GLY A 280 -13.82 9.32 -11.00
CA GLY A 280 -15.06 9.17 -11.78
C GLY A 280 -15.71 7.79 -11.59
N ALA A 281 -14.88 6.76 -11.48
CA ALA A 281 -15.30 5.38 -11.32
C ALA A 281 -16.02 5.11 -9.98
N ALA A 282 -15.57 5.75 -8.91
CA ALA A 282 -16.09 5.51 -7.57
C ALA A 282 -17.32 6.37 -7.23
N ALA A 283 -17.52 7.49 -7.93
CA ALA A 283 -18.59 8.43 -7.62
C ALA A 283 -19.98 7.99 -8.07
N GLY A 284 -20.09 7.00 -8.96
CA GLY A 284 -21.38 6.40 -9.32
C GLY A 284 -21.87 5.32 -8.35
N MET A 285 -21.18 5.12 -7.21
CA MET A 285 -21.59 4.17 -6.17
C MET A 285 -22.96 4.53 -5.56
N PRO A 286 -23.93 3.59 -5.50
CA PRO A 286 -25.20 3.78 -4.81
C PRO A 286 -24.97 3.84 -3.29
N GLY A 287 -24.70 5.05 -2.80
CA GLY A 287 -24.39 5.34 -1.39
C GLY A 287 -23.72 6.71 -1.21
N ASN A 288 -22.89 7.12 -2.18
CA ASN A 288 -22.22 8.42 -2.16
C ASN A 288 -23.05 9.58 -2.72
N ALA A 289 -24.18 9.29 -3.38
CA ALA A 289 -25.09 10.30 -3.93
C ALA A 289 -25.76 11.16 -2.83
N SER A 290 -25.99 10.59 -1.64
CA SER A 290 -26.58 11.32 -0.51
C SER A 290 -25.63 12.38 0.08
N ALA A 291 -24.32 12.09 0.14
CA ALA A 291 -23.31 13.01 0.66
C ALA A 291 -23.01 14.17 -0.31
N ALA A 292 -23.09 13.92 -1.63
CA ALA A 292 -22.87 14.94 -2.65
C ALA A 292 -23.99 16.00 -2.70
N ALA A 293 -25.23 15.63 -2.37
CA ALA A 293 -26.36 16.56 -2.30
C ALA A 293 -26.26 17.53 -1.11
N ALA A 294 -25.69 17.09 0.02
CA ALA A 294 -25.52 17.93 1.22
C ALA A 294 -24.45 19.02 1.04
N GLY A 295 -23.44 18.80 0.19
CA GLY A 295 -22.37 19.78 -0.07
C GLY A 295 -22.74 20.90 -1.05
N ALA A 296 -23.79 20.73 -1.85
CA ALA A 296 -24.24 21.74 -2.81
C ALA A 296 -25.18 22.80 -2.20
N ALA A 297 -25.78 22.51 -1.03
CA ALA A 297 -26.68 23.43 -0.34
C ALA A 297 -25.96 24.44 0.58
N GLY A 298 -24.62 24.36 0.71
CA GLY A 298 -23.83 25.19 1.63
C GLY A 298 -23.30 26.51 1.07
N SER A 299 -23.59 26.87 -0.18
CA SER A 299 -23.02 28.06 -0.83
C SER A 299 -24.09 28.99 -1.41
N SER A 300 -24.95 29.52 -0.54
CA SER A 300 -25.64 30.79 -0.79
C SER A 300 -25.83 31.53 0.54
N ARG A 301 -24.77 32.21 0.99
CA ARG A 301 -24.81 33.13 2.13
C ARG A 301 -25.35 34.47 1.64
N ALA A 302 -26.62 34.76 1.90
CA ALA A 302 -27.20 36.09 1.84
C ALA A 302 -27.66 36.51 3.24
N SER A 303 -27.25 37.71 3.66
CA SER A 303 -27.48 38.30 4.98
C SER A 303 -28.93 38.76 5.20
N PRO A 304 -29.36 39.00 6.47
CA PRO A 304 -30.76 38.94 6.87
C PRO A 304 -31.47 40.31 6.91
N SER A 305 -32.79 40.32 6.71
CA SER A 305 -33.66 41.42 7.12
C SER A 305 -35.06 40.95 7.58
N SER A 306 -35.35 41.29 8.83
CA SER A 306 -36.65 41.63 9.46
C SER A 306 -37.86 40.66 9.46
N LYS A 307 -38.18 40.25 10.71
CA LYS A 307 -39.48 40.25 11.42
C LYS A 307 -40.65 39.34 10.99
N ALA A 308 -40.99 38.48 11.97
CA ALA A 308 -42.30 38.27 12.62
C ALA A 308 -43.19 37.10 12.17
N GLY A 309 -43.57 36.27 13.18
CA GLY A 309 -44.94 35.73 13.30
C GLY A 309 -45.10 34.21 13.49
N ALA A 310 -45.40 33.79 14.73
CA ALA A 310 -46.41 32.77 15.14
C ALA A 310 -46.37 31.35 14.50
N SER A 311 -46.01 30.27 15.22
CA SER A 311 -46.78 29.46 16.21
C SER A 311 -47.79 28.44 15.63
N ALA A 312 -47.79 27.23 16.22
CA ALA A 312 -48.69 26.07 16.06
C ALA A 312 -48.44 25.21 14.81
N GLY A 313 -48.50 23.87 14.81
CA GLY A 313 -48.83 22.86 15.82
C GLY A 313 -48.78 21.47 15.16
N SER A 314 -48.25 20.47 15.88
CA SER A 314 -48.86 19.15 16.10
C SER A 314 -49.65 18.47 14.96
N SER A 315 -49.17 17.28 14.54
CA SER A 315 -49.88 15.96 14.65
C SER A 315 -49.65 14.99 13.48
N GLY A 316 -49.64 13.67 13.81
CA GLY A 316 -49.93 12.54 12.91
C GLY A 316 -48.68 11.84 12.33
N ALA A 317 -48.11 10.78 12.89
CA ALA A 317 -48.63 9.42 13.12
C ALA A 317 -49.09 8.70 11.83
N GLY A 318 -48.49 7.53 11.54
CA GLY A 318 -49.05 6.59 10.55
C GLY A 318 -48.03 5.64 9.92
N ALA A 319 -47.67 4.58 10.64
CA ALA A 319 -47.02 3.40 10.09
C ALA A 319 -47.94 2.64 9.10
N GLY A 320 -47.36 1.97 8.12
CA GLY A 320 -48.09 1.08 7.20
C GLY A 320 -47.14 0.18 6.42
N SER A 321 -47.00 -1.05 6.88
CA SER A 321 -46.12 -2.11 6.38
C SER A 321 -46.85 -3.04 5.39
N ALA A 322 -46.10 -3.51 4.39
CA ALA A 322 -46.12 -4.83 3.71
C ALA A 322 -47.36 -5.34 2.93
N ALA A 323 -47.08 -5.77 1.68
CA ALA A 323 -47.50 -7.02 1.00
C ALA A 323 -46.88 -6.99 -0.43
N ALA A 324 -45.96 -7.88 -0.85
CA ALA A 324 -46.08 -9.30 -1.20
C ALA A 324 -46.96 -9.60 -2.43
N SER A 325 -46.35 -10.00 -3.55
CA SER A 325 -46.84 -11.08 -4.43
C SER A 325 -45.78 -11.55 -5.43
N MET A 326 -45.60 -12.87 -5.48
CA MET A 326 -44.88 -13.67 -6.47
C MET A 326 -45.63 -13.70 -7.80
N ASP A 327 -44.92 -13.89 -8.91
CA ASP A 327 -45.34 -14.80 -10.00
C ASP A 327 -44.11 -15.22 -10.83
N VAL A 328 -43.95 -16.52 -10.99
CA VAL A 328 -42.95 -17.19 -11.83
C VAL A 328 -43.74 -17.94 -12.88
N ASP A 329 -43.51 -17.63 -14.16
CA ASP A 329 -43.72 -18.64 -15.20
C ASP A 329 -42.79 -18.47 -16.40
N THR A 330 -42.54 -19.62 -17.00
CA THR A 330 -41.39 -20.00 -17.81
C THR A 330 -41.62 -19.68 -19.28
N GLN A 331 -40.59 -19.20 -20.01
CA GLN A 331 -40.44 -19.53 -21.45
C GLN A 331 -38.99 -19.35 -21.92
N GLN A 332 -38.32 -20.48 -22.17
CA GLN A 332 -37.12 -20.59 -22.99
C GLN A 332 -37.50 -20.49 -24.47
N GLY A 333 -36.88 -19.56 -25.18
CA GLY A 333 -36.96 -19.44 -26.64
C GLY A 333 -35.75 -18.68 -27.16
N GLN A 334 -34.92 -19.35 -27.95
CA GLN A 334 -33.69 -18.82 -28.54
C GLN A 334 -33.98 -17.63 -29.46
N ALA A 335 -33.28 -16.51 -29.24
CA ALA A 335 -33.07 -15.48 -30.25
C ALA A 335 -31.68 -14.85 -30.06
N ALA A 336 -30.72 -15.36 -30.83
CA ALA A 336 -29.47 -14.69 -31.08
C ALA A 336 -29.76 -13.47 -31.99
N ALA A 337 -29.78 -12.26 -31.43
CA ALA A 337 -29.66 -11.01 -32.17
C ALA A 337 -29.37 -9.82 -31.23
N VAL A 338 -28.18 -9.24 -31.41
CA VAL A 338 -27.82 -7.84 -31.13
C VAL A 338 -28.05 -7.33 -29.69
N ALA A 339 -27.15 -7.70 -28.78
CA ALA A 339 -26.99 -7.02 -27.49
C ALA A 339 -26.12 -5.76 -27.64
N ALA A 340 -26.71 -4.67 -28.15
CA ALA A 340 -26.28 -3.31 -27.83
C ALA A 340 -27.17 -2.80 -26.68
N ALA A 341 -27.03 -3.40 -25.51
CA ALA A 341 -27.69 -3.00 -24.27
C ALA A 341 -26.59 -2.74 -23.23
N GLY A 342 -26.65 -1.55 -22.60
CA GLY A 342 -25.57 -0.96 -21.81
C GLY A 342 -24.88 -1.93 -20.85
N ALA A 343 -23.54 -2.01 -20.96
CA ALA A 343 -22.72 -2.71 -20.00
C ALA A 343 -22.99 -2.14 -18.59
N PRO A 344 -23.17 -2.98 -17.55
CA PRO A 344 -23.30 -2.48 -16.18
C PRO A 344 -22.07 -1.63 -15.86
N ALA A 345 -22.29 -0.44 -15.31
CA ALA A 345 -21.19 0.43 -14.89
C ALA A 345 -20.31 -0.34 -13.89
N ALA A 346 -19.07 -0.63 -14.30
CA ALA A 346 -18.11 -1.27 -13.43
C ALA A 346 -17.63 -0.25 -12.39
N TYR A 347 -18.05 -0.42 -11.14
CA TYR A 347 -17.63 0.42 -10.02
C TYR A 347 -16.42 -0.19 -9.33
N LEU A 348 -15.56 0.68 -8.80
CA LEU A 348 -14.43 0.28 -7.94
C LEU A 348 -14.88 0.29 -6.48
N SER A 349 -14.52 -0.77 -5.75
CA SER A 349 -14.74 -0.85 -4.31
C SER A 349 -13.76 0.05 -3.55
N SER A 350 -14.13 0.47 -2.34
CA SER A 350 -13.24 1.27 -1.48
C SER A 350 -11.95 0.52 -1.10
N GLU A 351 -11.99 -0.81 -1.04
CA GLU A 351 -10.84 -1.67 -0.76
C GLU A 351 -9.82 -1.67 -1.90
N GLU A 352 -10.30 -1.81 -3.15
CA GLU A 352 -9.49 -1.74 -4.37
C GLU A 352 -8.77 -0.38 -4.51
N LEU A 353 -9.37 0.70 -4.00
CA LEU A 353 -8.85 2.06 -4.10
C LEU A 353 -7.85 2.42 -3.00
N LEU A 354 -7.90 1.77 -1.84
CA LEU A 354 -7.19 2.21 -0.63
C LEU A 354 -5.69 2.37 -0.88
N LEU A 355 -5.01 1.35 -1.40
CA LEU A 355 -3.55 1.36 -1.59
C LEU A 355 -3.10 2.47 -2.55
N VAL A 356 -3.82 2.63 -3.67
CA VAL A 356 -3.49 3.64 -4.69
C VAL A 356 -3.70 5.06 -4.14
N LEU A 357 -4.82 5.29 -3.43
CA LEU A 357 -5.13 6.60 -2.86
C LEU A 357 -4.25 6.96 -1.66
N LEU A 358 -3.84 5.98 -0.86
CA LEU A 358 -2.84 6.17 0.20
C LEU A 358 -1.50 6.63 -0.39
N ALA A 359 -0.99 5.90 -1.40
CA ALA A 359 0.23 6.27 -2.10
C ALA A 359 0.13 7.67 -2.73
N ALA A 360 -0.98 7.95 -3.42
CA ALA A 360 -1.23 9.26 -4.03
C ALA A 360 -1.28 10.40 -2.99
N SER A 361 -1.87 10.18 -1.81
CA SER A 361 -1.94 11.19 -0.75
C SER A 361 -0.58 11.55 -0.13
N CYS A 362 0.42 10.68 -0.31
CA CYS A 362 1.79 10.87 0.16
C CYS A 362 2.76 11.26 -0.98
N ASP A 363 2.23 11.68 -2.14
CA ASP A 363 3.04 12.07 -3.29
C ASP A 363 3.86 13.35 -3.02
N PRO A 364 5.11 13.45 -3.49
CA PRO A 364 5.90 14.68 -3.35
C PRO A 364 5.31 15.87 -4.13
N TYR A 365 4.53 15.63 -5.19
CA TYR A 365 3.89 16.69 -5.96
C TYR A 365 2.54 17.07 -5.33
N GLU A 366 2.45 18.30 -4.85
CA GLU A 366 1.30 18.80 -4.10
C GLU A 366 -0.05 18.64 -4.83
N ALA A 367 -0.10 18.85 -6.15
CA ALA A 367 -1.31 18.67 -6.93
C ALA A 367 -1.84 17.23 -6.88
N VAL A 368 -0.94 16.24 -6.92
CA VAL A 368 -1.28 14.82 -6.82
C VAL A 368 -1.66 14.48 -5.38
N ALA A 369 -0.88 14.95 -4.40
CA ALA A 369 -1.14 14.72 -2.97
C ALA A 369 -2.51 15.24 -2.53
N ARG A 370 -2.84 16.50 -2.86
CA ARG A 370 -4.15 17.10 -2.57
C ARG A 370 -5.28 16.32 -3.21
N ARG A 371 -5.11 15.94 -4.49
CA ARG A 371 -6.14 15.17 -5.22
C ARG A 371 -6.33 13.77 -4.63
N GLY A 372 -5.24 13.08 -4.29
CA GLY A 372 -5.26 11.78 -3.65
C GLY A 372 -5.94 11.83 -2.28
N ALA A 373 -5.61 12.84 -1.46
CA ALA A 373 -6.23 13.05 -0.14
C ALA A 373 -7.73 13.35 -0.24
N ASP A 374 -8.15 14.20 -1.19
CA ASP A 374 -9.55 14.50 -1.44
C ASP A 374 -10.35 13.25 -1.81
N LEU A 375 -9.82 12.42 -2.70
CA LEU A 375 -10.46 11.17 -3.13
C LEU A 375 -10.46 10.13 -2.00
N LEU A 376 -9.36 10.01 -1.24
CA LEU A 376 -9.26 9.12 -0.10
C LEU A 376 -10.34 9.47 0.94
N GLN A 377 -10.52 10.75 1.26
CA GLN A 377 -11.56 11.20 2.20
C GLN A 377 -12.97 11.01 1.65
N LYS A 378 -13.21 11.25 0.36
CA LYS A 378 -14.56 11.16 -0.24
C LYS A 378 -15.03 9.73 -0.54
N LEU A 379 -14.11 8.83 -0.89
CA LEU A 379 -14.45 7.51 -1.44
C LEU A 379 -14.16 6.35 -0.47
N VAL A 380 -13.25 6.57 0.46
CA VAL A 380 -12.77 5.52 1.38
C VAL A 380 -13.04 5.90 2.82
N ASN A 381 -12.72 7.14 3.19
CA ASN A 381 -12.82 7.70 4.54
C ASN A 381 -12.35 6.73 5.63
N PRO A 382 -11.06 6.31 5.60
CA PRO A 382 -10.57 5.25 6.48
C PRO A 382 -10.58 5.64 7.97
N ASP A 383 -10.59 6.94 8.26
CA ASP A 383 -10.61 7.48 9.63
C ASP A 383 -12.03 7.61 10.21
N ALA A 384 -13.07 7.29 9.44
CA ALA A 384 -14.44 7.30 9.93
C ALA A 384 -14.66 6.26 11.06
N ALA A 385 -15.61 6.56 11.95
CA ALA A 385 -16.03 5.64 13.01
C ALA A 385 -16.53 4.28 12.47
N ARG A 386 -17.07 4.28 11.25
CA ARG A 386 -17.34 3.09 10.44
C ARG A 386 -16.66 3.28 9.08
N PRO A 387 -15.43 2.78 8.89
CA PRO A 387 -14.75 2.89 7.61
C PRO A 387 -15.51 2.10 6.54
N ALA A 388 -15.50 2.57 5.29
CA ALA A 388 -16.09 1.83 4.17
C ALA A 388 -15.26 0.60 3.77
N VAL A 389 -14.06 0.46 4.35
CA VAL A 389 -13.08 -0.59 4.09
C VAL A 389 -13.07 -1.56 5.25
N ASP A 390 -13.10 -2.86 4.94
CA ASP A 390 -12.86 -3.90 5.93
C ASP A 390 -11.35 -4.03 6.21
N LEU A 391 -10.91 -3.49 7.36
CA LEU A 391 -9.52 -3.59 7.82
C LEU A 391 -9.17 -5.00 8.34
N GLU A 392 -10.13 -5.92 8.40
CA GLU A 392 -9.91 -7.32 8.77
C GLU A 392 -9.72 -8.22 7.54
N GLY A 393 -9.95 -7.72 6.32
CA GLY A 393 -9.74 -8.46 5.08
C GLY A 393 -8.28 -8.87 4.88
N GLN A 394 -8.02 -10.19 4.83
CA GLN A 394 -6.66 -10.73 4.74
C GLN A 394 -5.88 -10.20 3.52
N ALA A 395 -6.51 -10.13 2.35
CA ALA A 395 -5.86 -9.65 1.13
C ALA A 395 -5.43 -8.17 1.22
N LEU A 396 -6.22 -7.35 1.92
CA LEU A 396 -5.90 -5.94 2.14
C LEU A 396 -4.75 -5.78 3.13
N VAL A 397 -4.79 -6.53 4.22
CA VAL A 397 -3.71 -6.57 5.22
C VAL A 397 -2.41 -7.04 4.57
N ASP A 398 -2.43 -8.12 3.79
CA ASP A 398 -1.27 -8.62 3.06
C ASP A 398 -0.72 -7.55 2.10
N GLY A 399 -1.60 -6.82 1.40
CA GLY A 399 -1.21 -5.71 0.53
C GLY A 399 -0.57 -4.53 1.28
N LEU A 400 -1.13 -4.13 2.43
CA LEU A 400 -0.59 -3.06 3.28
C LEU A 400 0.76 -3.45 3.89
N VAL A 401 0.89 -4.68 4.38
CA VAL A 401 2.12 -5.22 4.94
C VAL A 401 3.19 -5.38 3.86
N ALA A 402 2.84 -5.91 2.69
CA ALA A 402 3.76 -6.03 1.57
C ALA A 402 4.26 -4.66 1.08
N LEU A 403 3.39 -3.65 1.05
CA LEU A 403 3.80 -2.29 0.70
C LEU A 403 4.71 -1.66 1.77
N LEU A 404 4.41 -1.89 3.05
CA LEU A 404 5.22 -1.37 4.16
C LEU A 404 6.62 -2.01 4.22
N LEU A 405 6.68 -3.34 4.14
CA LEU A 405 7.89 -4.11 4.29
C LEU A 405 8.69 -4.21 2.98
N GLY A 406 8.04 -4.15 1.82
CA GLY A 406 8.64 -4.58 0.54
C GLY A 406 8.68 -6.10 0.42
N ASP A 407 9.37 -6.61 -0.60
CA ASP A 407 9.52 -8.06 -0.80
C ASP A 407 10.47 -8.65 0.25
N GLN A 408 9.90 -9.42 1.18
CA GLN A 408 10.63 -10.03 2.30
C GLN A 408 11.17 -11.43 2.00
N ASP A 409 10.76 -12.06 0.89
CA ASP A 409 11.19 -13.42 0.55
C ASP A 409 12.60 -13.41 -0.07
N PRO A 410 13.64 -13.97 0.58
CA PRO A 410 14.98 -14.05 0.01
C PRO A 410 15.05 -14.94 -1.24
N ARG A 411 14.03 -15.76 -1.51
CA ARG A 411 13.89 -16.60 -2.71
C ARG A 411 13.11 -15.92 -3.83
N ALA A 412 12.53 -14.74 -3.57
CA ALA A 412 11.81 -14.00 -4.60
C ALA A 412 12.74 -13.69 -5.79
N PRO A 413 12.23 -13.77 -7.04
CA PRO A 413 13.00 -13.42 -8.22
C PRO A 413 13.42 -11.95 -8.13
N LYS A 414 14.73 -11.71 -8.01
CA LYS A 414 15.29 -10.36 -7.98
C LYS A 414 14.99 -9.64 -9.30
N PRO A 415 14.70 -8.34 -9.25
CA PRO A 415 14.85 -7.44 -8.10
C PRO A 415 13.61 -7.37 -7.19
N ALA A 416 13.86 -7.38 -5.88
CA ALA A 416 12.86 -7.23 -4.82
C ALA A 416 12.38 -5.78 -4.69
N ALA A 417 11.10 -5.58 -4.36
CA ALA A 417 10.58 -4.25 -4.02
C ALA A 417 11.18 -3.73 -2.70
N THR A 418 11.57 -2.46 -2.70
CA THR A 418 12.04 -1.76 -1.49
C THR A 418 10.87 -1.43 -0.55
N PRO A 419 11.11 -1.26 0.76
CA PRO A 419 10.07 -0.84 1.70
C PRO A 419 9.52 0.55 1.37
N ALA A 420 8.30 0.84 1.82
CA ALA A 420 7.66 2.14 1.63
C ALA A 420 8.43 3.29 2.28
N GLY A 421 8.28 4.49 1.73
CA GLY A 421 8.80 5.72 2.32
C GLY A 421 8.16 6.06 3.67
N PRO A 422 8.74 6.98 4.46
CA PRO A 422 8.30 7.27 5.82
C PRO A 422 6.87 7.84 5.91
N ALA A 423 6.46 8.70 4.98
CA ALA A 423 5.11 9.30 4.97
C ALA A 423 4.02 8.24 4.73
N LEU A 424 4.24 7.37 3.75
CA LEU A 424 3.33 6.27 3.44
C LEU A 424 3.32 5.22 4.55
N SER A 425 4.48 4.88 5.10
CA SER A 425 4.61 3.96 6.24
C SER A 425 3.80 4.45 7.45
N GLN A 426 3.85 5.74 7.75
CA GLN A 426 3.06 6.34 8.83
C GLN A 426 1.55 6.16 8.60
N ARG A 427 1.06 6.40 7.37
CA ARG A 427 -0.36 6.23 7.02
C ARG A 427 -0.82 4.78 7.07
N ILE A 428 0.00 3.85 6.58
CA ILE A 428 -0.28 2.42 6.65
C ILE A 428 -0.38 1.98 8.12
N MET A 429 0.56 2.41 8.96
CA MET A 429 0.59 2.01 10.36
C MET A 429 -0.63 2.54 11.14
N GLN A 430 -1.15 3.73 10.82
CA GLN A 430 -2.40 4.24 11.40
C GLN A 430 -3.61 3.32 11.15
N LEU A 431 -3.60 2.55 10.06
CA LEU A 431 -4.65 1.58 9.75
C LEU A 431 -4.38 0.23 10.42
N LEU A 432 -3.14 -0.27 10.33
CA LEU A 432 -2.78 -1.57 10.86
C LEU A 432 -2.97 -1.66 12.39
N VAL A 433 -2.70 -0.59 13.16
CA VAL A 433 -2.95 -0.56 14.62
C VAL A 433 -4.41 -0.83 15.00
N ARG A 434 -5.35 -0.65 14.07
CA ARG A 434 -6.78 -0.91 14.28
C ARG A 434 -7.23 -2.31 13.82
N SER A 435 -6.35 -3.07 13.17
CA SER A 435 -6.66 -4.37 12.56
C SER A 435 -6.27 -5.51 13.49
N PHE A 436 -7.19 -6.45 13.70
CA PHE A 436 -6.93 -7.65 14.48
C PHE A 436 -6.24 -8.72 13.63
N THR A 437 -6.67 -8.94 12.38
CA THR A 437 -6.03 -9.89 11.46
C THR A 437 -4.58 -9.54 11.18
N ALA A 438 -4.26 -8.24 11.06
CA ALA A 438 -2.87 -7.80 10.96
C ALA A 438 -2.04 -8.23 12.18
N ALA A 439 -2.57 -8.07 13.40
CA ALA A 439 -1.87 -8.43 14.63
C ALA A 439 -1.65 -9.95 14.78
N GLN A 440 -2.49 -10.75 14.12
CA GLN A 440 -2.42 -12.21 14.11
C GLN A 440 -1.65 -12.80 12.94
N SER A 441 -1.17 -11.97 12.02
CA SER A 441 -0.39 -12.41 10.86
C SER A 441 1.06 -12.69 11.27
N PHE A 442 1.47 -13.96 11.36
CA PHE A 442 2.85 -14.33 11.68
C PHE A 442 3.50 -15.03 10.47
N PRO A 443 4.76 -14.68 10.12
CA PRO A 443 5.71 -13.82 10.84
C PRO A 443 5.61 -12.30 10.54
N ALA A 444 4.60 -11.87 9.78
CA ALA A 444 4.46 -10.48 9.33
C ALA A 444 4.40 -9.43 10.46
N ALA A 445 3.59 -9.62 11.48
CA ALA A 445 3.38 -8.65 12.56
C ALA A 445 4.67 -8.28 13.33
N PRO A 446 5.51 -9.25 13.77
CA PRO A 446 6.83 -8.95 14.32
C PRO A 446 7.76 -8.22 13.34
N LEU A 447 7.70 -8.55 12.05
CA LEU A 447 8.52 -7.87 11.03
C LEU A 447 8.10 -6.41 10.86
N VAL A 448 6.80 -6.11 10.87
CA VAL A 448 6.25 -4.75 10.88
C VAL A 448 6.80 -3.96 12.07
N LEU A 449 6.79 -4.54 13.27
CA LEU A 449 7.36 -3.88 14.46
C LEU A 449 8.85 -3.57 14.26
N THR A 450 9.63 -4.52 13.77
CA THR A 450 11.06 -4.29 13.52
C THR A 450 11.31 -3.25 12.45
N ALA A 451 10.50 -3.20 11.40
CA ALA A 451 10.61 -2.21 10.33
C ALA A 451 10.26 -0.80 10.82
N CYS A 452 9.25 -0.65 11.68
CA CYS A 452 8.90 0.65 12.26
C CYS A 452 9.98 1.17 13.23
N MET A 453 10.60 0.28 14.01
CA MET A 453 11.53 0.65 15.07
C MET A 453 12.99 0.77 14.62
N TYR A 454 13.42 -0.07 13.69
CA TYR A 454 14.82 -0.20 13.28
C TYR A 454 15.02 -0.08 11.77
N GLY A 455 13.95 0.16 11.01
CA GLY A 455 14.02 0.30 9.56
C GLY A 455 14.62 1.65 9.12
N PRO A 456 15.06 1.75 7.86
CA PRO A 456 15.62 2.98 7.29
C PRO A 456 14.59 4.13 7.18
N ALA A 457 13.29 3.81 7.20
CA ALA A 457 12.19 4.76 7.19
C ALA A 457 11.75 5.22 8.61
N ALA A 458 12.51 4.89 9.65
CA ALA A 458 12.20 5.25 11.03
C ALA A 458 12.06 6.78 11.17
N SER A 459 10.93 7.21 11.72
CA SER A 459 10.64 8.61 12.06
C SER A 459 10.05 8.66 13.46
N PRO A 460 10.13 9.78 14.21
CA PRO A 460 9.57 9.87 15.55
C PRO A 460 8.08 9.49 15.62
N ARG A 461 7.31 9.83 14.58
CA ARG A 461 5.89 9.44 14.46
C ARG A 461 5.73 7.95 14.20
N LEU A 462 6.55 7.38 13.32
CA LEU A 462 6.53 5.93 13.02
C LEU A 462 6.98 5.11 14.23
N LEU A 463 7.94 5.60 15.01
CA LEU A 463 8.38 4.98 16.27
C LEU A 463 7.25 4.95 17.29
N ARG A 464 6.50 6.06 17.44
CA ARG A 464 5.31 6.11 18.30
C ARG A 464 4.26 5.08 17.87
N LEU A 465 3.94 5.02 16.58
CA LEU A 465 2.98 4.06 16.02
C LEU A 465 3.49 2.61 16.14
N GLY A 466 4.80 2.37 16.02
CA GLY A 466 5.42 1.07 16.25
C GLY A 466 5.33 0.63 17.72
N ALA A 467 5.49 1.55 18.67
CA ALA A 467 5.28 1.27 20.08
C ALA A 467 3.81 0.94 20.40
N GLU A 468 2.87 1.70 19.81
CA GLU A 468 1.43 1.42 19.90
C GLU A 468 1.09 0.04 19.29
N TRP A 469 1.67 -0.26 18.13
CA TRP A 469 1.56 -1.56 17.47
C TRP A 469 2.09 -2.71 18.32
N ALA A 470 3.19 -2.52 19.05
CA ALA A 470 3.72 -3.55 19.94
C ALA A 470 2.71 -3.93 21.03
N ALA A 471 2.09 -2.94 21.67
CA ALA A 471 1.06 -3.18 22.68
C ALA A 471 -0.17 -3.88 22.09
N TRP A 472 -0.63 -3.42 20.92
CA TRP A 472 -1.74 -4.03 20.20
C TRP A 472 -1.46 -5.49 19.80
N MET A 473 -0.29 -5.74 19.23
CA MET A 473 0.18 -7.08 18.84
C MET A 473 0.21 -8.02 20.03
N PHE A 474 0.83 -7.65 21.15
CA PHE A 474 0.93 -8.55 22.31
C PHE A 474 -0.42 -8.90 22.93
N LYS A 475 -1.37 -7.96 22.88
CA LYS A 475 -2.74 -8.20 23.33
C LYS A 475 -3.48 -9.23 22.47
N HIS A 476 -3.29 -9.19 21.15
CA HIS A 476 -4.10 -9.93 20.19
C HIS A 476 -3.41 -11.13 19.52
N ALA A 477 -2.08 -11.24 19.64
CA ALA A 477 -1.30 -12.33 19.09
C ALA A 477 -1.68 -13.70 19.68
N PRO A 478 -1.63 -14.78 18.87
CA PRO A 478 -1.87 -16.14 19.34
C PRO A 478 -0.76 -16.57 20.32
N ALA A 479 -1.17 -17.13 21.47
CA ALA A 479 -0.29 -17.36 22.61
C ALA A 479 0.92 -18.26 22.30
N HIS A 480 0.77 -19.27 21.43
CA HIS A 480 1.85 -20.17 21.05
C HIS A 480 2.95 -19.48 20.23
N GLN A 481 2.58 -18.59 19.31
CA GLN A 481 3.53 -17.84 18.47
C GLN A 481 4.16 -16.71 19.27
N LEU A 482 3.37 -16.05 20.12
CA LEU A 482 3.89 -15.02 21.03
C LEU A 482 4.95 -15.60 21.97
N ARG A 483 4.71 -16.77 22.58
CA ARG A 483 5.68 -17.42 23.48
C ARG A 483 7.01 -17.72 22.78
N ALA A 484 6.98 -18.15 21.52
CA ALA A 484 8.19 -18.43 20.74
C ALA A 484 9.01 -17.17 20.42
N MET A 485 8.37 -16.01 20.25
CA MET A 485 9.01 -14.77 19.80
C MET A 485 9.18 -13.70 20.90
N ALA A 486 8.60 -13.90 22.08
CA ALA A 486 8.55 -12.92 23.16
C ALA A 486 9.94 -12.48 23.64
N GLY A 487 10.89 -13.40 23.81
CA GLY A 487 12.25 -13.07 24.27
C GLY A 487 12.98 -12.07 23.36
N PRO A 488 13.18 -12.37 22.06
CA PRO A 488 13.81 -11.44 21.12
C PRO A 488 13.06 -10.11 20.95
N LEU A 489 11.72 -10.12 21.03
CA LEU A 489 10.93 -8.89 20.97
C LEU A 489 11.09 -8.03 22.23
N LEU A 490 11.12 -8.65 23.41
CA LEU A 490 11.37 -7.97 24.68
C LEU A 490 12.76 -7.32 24.69
N GLN A 491 13.80 -8.03 24.28
CA GLN A 491 15.16 -7.48 24.20
C GLN A 491 15.23 -6.24 23.29
N ARG A 492 14.53 -6.28 22.15
CA ARG A 492 14.41 -5.13 21.24
C ARG A 492 13.69 -3.95 21.91
N LEU A 493 12.53 -4.17 22.52
CA LEU A 493 11.80 -3.10 23.22
C LEU A 493 12.60 -2.48 24.37
N LEU A 494 13.32 -3.29 25.14
CA LEU A 494 14.23 -2.80 26.20
C LEU A 494 15.40 -2.00 25.62
N ALA A 495 15.97 -2.43 24.49
CA ALA A 495 16.98 -1.67 23.78
C ALA A 495 16.46 -0.31 23.31
N ALA A 496 15.23 -0.25 22.81
CA ALA A 496 14.61 1.00 22.37
C ALA A 496 14.39 1.99 23.55
N LEU A 497 14.14 1.48 24.75
CA LEU A 497 14.02 2.27 25.98
C LEU A 497 15.37 2.70 26.56
N GLY A 498 16.49 2.12 26.10
CA GLY A 498 17.82 2.31 26.70
C GLY A 498 18.03 1.48 27.98
N LEU A 499 17.21 0.45 28.21
CA LEU A 499 17.26 -0.43 29.39
C LEU A 499 17.96 -1.77 29.07
N GLN A 500 19.03 -1.75 28.27
CA GLN A 500 19.78 -2.97 27.95
C GLN A 500 20.44 -3.54 29.22
N ALA A 501 20.63 -4.86 29.25
CA ALA A 501 21.49 -5.46 30.25
C ALA A 501 22.91 -4.95 30.00
N ALA A 502 23.58 -4.43 31.03
CA ALA A 502 25.02 -4.31 31.00
C ALA A 502 25.57 -5.74 31.06
N ASP A 503 25.76 -6.37 29.90
CA ASP A 503 26.54 -7.60 29.86
C ASP A 503 27.93 -7.25 30.40
N GLY A 504 28.34 -7.95 31.45
CA GLY A 504 29.58 -7.75 32.17
C GLY A 504 30.78 -7.83 31.22
N GLY A 505 31.34 -6.65 30.92
CA GLY A 505 32.60 -6.47 30.25
C GLY A 505 33.26 -5.23 30.81
N GLU A 506 33.88 -5.34 31.99
CA GLU A 506 35.04 -4.52 32.32
C GLU A 506 36.15 -4.89 31.32
N GLY A 507 36.08 -4.28 30.15
CA GLY A 507 37.11 -4.29 29.13
C GLY A 507 37.38 -2.84 28.80
N ASP A 508 38.48 -2.35 29.35
CA ASP A 508 39.12 -1.06 29.12
C ASP A 508 38.73 -0.41 27.78
N ALA A 509 38.15 0.79 27.85
CA ALA A 509 37.78 1.58 26.69
C ALA A 509 39.05 2.14 26.01
N MET A 510 39.83 1.26 25.40
CA MET A 510 40.83 1.66 24.42
C MET A 510 40.16 1.69 23.05
N GLN A 511 39.97 2.91 22.57
CA GLN A 511 39.53 3.23 21.22
C GLN A 511 40.51 2.61 20.22
N VAL A 512 40.12 1.51 19.59
CA VAL A 512 40.78 0.95 18.41
C VAL A 512 39.81 1.07 17.24
N ASP A 513 40.16 1.97 16.32
CA ASP A 513 39.53 2.10 15.00
C ASP A 513 39.56 0.77 14.24
N GLY A 514 38.41 0.39 13.67
CA GLY A 514 38.34 -0.62 12.61
C GLY A 514 37.74 -1.97 13.00
N ALA A 515 36.43 -2.03 13.19
CA ALA A 515 35.63 -3.24 12.96
C ALA A 515 34.58 -2.94 11.88
N PRO A 516 34.30 -3.85 10.94
CA PRO A 516 33.40 -3.57 9.83
C PRO A 516 31.99 -3.32 10.38
N PRO A 517 31.23 -2.35 9.83
CA PRO A 517 29.85 -2.16 10.25
C PRO A 517 29.06 -3.38 9.78
N ALA A 518 28.74 -4.29 10.70
CA ALA A 518 27.51 -5.04 10.58
C ALA A 518 26.40 -3.99 10.41
N ALA A 519 25.55 -4.16 9.40
CA ALA A 519 24.47 -3.24 9.04
C ALA A 519 23.45 -3.07 10.19
N GLY A 520 23.87 -2.36 11.23
CA GLY A 520 23.09 -1.98 12.39
C GLY A 520 22.68 -0.54 12.21
N GLY A 521 21.41 -0.33 11.87
CA GLY A 521 20.81 0.98 12.02
C GLY A 521 21.05 1.47 13.44
N SER A 522 21.65 2.65 13.58
CA SER A 522 21.72 3.35 14.87
C SER A 522 20.30 3.39 15.45
N VAL A 523 20.10 2.79 16.62
CA VAL A 523 18.81 2.83 17.30
C VAL A 523 18.54 4.29 17.60
N VAL A 524 17.60 4.90 16.88
CA VAL A 524 17.04 6.20 17.28
C VAL A 524 16.34 5.93 18.61
N GLY A 525 17.06 6.13 19.72
CA GLY A 525 16.54 5.86 21.05
C GLY A 525 15.24 6.63 21.26
N LEU A 526 14.30 6.03 22.01
CA LEU A 526 13.02 6.67 22.36
C LEU A 526 13.17 7.86 23.32
N ALA A 527 14.41 8.33 23.56
CA ALA A 527 14.80 9.30 24.58
C ALA A 527 14.03 10.63 24.51
N GLY A 528 13.50 11.02 23.35
CA GLY A 528 12.75 12.26 23.16
C GLY A 528 11.22 12.17 23.19
N SER A 529 10.61 10.97 23.25
CA SER A 529 9.15 10.80 23.12
C SER A 529 8.54 10.10 24.33
N SER A 530 8.06 10.88 25.31
CA SER A 530 7.36 10.35 26.49
C SER A 530 6.15 9.48 26.12
N GLU A 531 5.44 9.82 25.05
CA GLU A 531 4.27 9.06 24.58
C GLU A 531 4.68 7.71 24.00
N ALA A 532 5.70 7.67 23.13
CA ALA A 532 6.20 6.41 22.57
C ALA A 532 6.81 5.51 23.66
N ARG A 533 7.54 6.08 24.63
CA ARG A 533 8.01 5.35 25.82
C ARG A 533 6.86 4.76 26.62
N GLY A 534 5.80 5.54 26.85
CA GLY A 534 4.57 5.08 27.50
C GLY A 534 3.94 3.88 26.79
N HIS A 535 3.83 3.91 25.46
CA HIS A 535 3.33 2.77 24.69
C HIS A 535 4.23 1.53 24.79
N VAL A 536 5.56 1.68 24.81
CA VAL A 536 6.46 0.53 25.02
C VAL A 536 6.30 -0.06 26.42
N PHE A 537 6.14 0.77 27.46
CA PHE A 537 5.83 0.25 28.79
C PHE A 537 4.47 -0.42 28.86
N SER A 538 3.45 0.10 28.16
CA SER A 538 2.15 -0.56 28.03
C SER A 538 2.28 -1.91 27.31
N ALA A 539 3.10 -2.00 26.26
CA ALA A 539 3.40 -3.27 25.60
C ALA A 539 4.07 -4.26 26.57
N LEU A 540 5.01 -3.79 27.39
CA LEU A 540 5.61 -4.62 28.44
C LEU A 540 4.58 -5.10 29.46
N ALA A 541 3.64 -4.24 29.89
CA ALA A 541 2.54 -4.61 30.77
C ALA A 541 1.63 -5.69 30.15
N GLN A 542 1.30 -5.56 28.87
CA GLN A 542 0.52 -6.58 28.15
C GLN A 542 1.28 -7.91 28.07
N LEU A 543 2.60 -7.87 27.85
CA LEU A 543 3.43 -9.07 27.79
C LEU A 543 3.52 -9.78 29.14
N THR A 544 3.68 -9.04 30.25
CA THR A 544 3.71 -9.62 31.61
C THR A 544 2.37 -10.24 32.01
N GLN A 545 1.25 -9.65 31.61
CA GLN A 545 -0.09 -10.21 31.85
C GLN A 545 -0.35 -11.48 31.02
N ARG A 546 0.12 -11.53 29.76
CA ARG A 546 -0.15 -12.63 28.83
C ARG A 546 0.79 -13.83 29.03
N LEU A 547 2.04 -13.57 29.39
CA LEU A 547 3.10 -14.57 29.56
C LEU A 547 3.84 -14.39 30.90
N PRO A 548 3.16 -14.57 32.05
CA PRO A 548 3.77 -14.37 33.36
C PRO A 548 4.97 -15.30 33.59
N ASP A 549 4.96 -16.50 33.02
CA ASP A 549 6.02 -17.51 33.10
C ASP A 549 7.40 -16.97 32.69
N LEU A 550 7.46 -16.03 31.73
CA LEU A 550 8.72 -15.46 31.25
C LEU A 550 9.37 -14.50 32.25
N PHE A 551 8.60 -13.99 33.21
CA PHE A 551 9.03 -12.91 34.12
C PHE A 551 9.16 -13.35 35.57
N GLN A 552 8.74 -14.57 35.92
CA GLN A 552 8.78 -15.08 37.29
C GLN A 552 10.16 -14.91 37.93
N SER A 553 11.23 -15.19 37.18
CA SER A 553 12.62 -15.19 37.68
C SER A 553 13.49 -13.99 37.28
N ASP A 554 12.94 -12.98 36.57
CA ASP A 554 13.75 -11.88 36.04
C ASP A 554 13.86 -10.68 37.00
N THR A 555 14.65 -10.87 38.07
CA THR A 555 14.98 -9.81 39.05
C THR A 555 15.78 -8.66 38.42
N THR A 556 16.46 -8.90 37.30
CA THR A 556 17.26 -7.88 36.59
C THR A 556 16.40 -6.87 35.84
N LEU A 557 15.26 -7.32 35.31
CA LEU A 557 14.29 -6.43 34.68
C LEU A 557 13.57 -5.60 35.74
N ALA A 558 13.25 -6.18 36.90
CA ALA A 558 12.72 -5.43 38.03
C ALA A 558 13.64 -4.26 38.42
N SER A 559 14.94 -4.53 38.64
CA SER A 559 15.90 -3.49 39.05
C SER A 559 16.01 -2.36 38.03
N ARG A 560 16.04 -2.71 36.73
CA ARG A 560 16.07 -1.72 35.63
C ARG A 560 14.81 -0.85 35.60
N LEU A 561 13.63 -1.42 35.79
CA LEU A 561 12.38 -0.65 35.81
C LEU A 561 12.24 0.22 37.05
N PHE A 562 12.67 -0.24 38.23
CA PHE A 562 12.70 0.57 39.45
C PHE A 562 13.68 1.75 39.32
N ALA A 563 14.86 1.54 38.72
CA ALA A 563 15.79 2.62 38.42
C ALA A 563 15.21 3.63 37.42
N ALA A 564 14.48 3.15 36.40
CA ALA A 564 13.83 4.01 35.42
C ALA A 564 12.69 4.87 36.02
N LEU A 565 11.97 4.36 37.01
CA LEU A 565 10.78 5.01 37.60
C LEU A 565 11.05 6.43 38.11
N GLY A 566 12.28 6.66 38.59
CA GLY A 566 12.76 7.96 39.04
C GLY A 566 13.04 8.98 37.96
N ALA A 567 13.55 8.51 36.83
CA ALA A 567 13.98 9.34 35.71
C ALA A 567 12.85 9.60 34.70
N GLU A 568 11.82 8.75 34.68
CA GLU A 568 10.75 8.84 33.69
C GLU A 568 9.82 10.05 33.88
N PRO A 569 9.44 10.75 32.80
CA PRO A 569 8.43 11.82 32.82
C PRO A 569 7.03 11.29 33.19
N PRO A 570 6.12 12.16 33.68
CA PRO A 570 4.80 11.73 34.18
C PRO A 570 3.95 11.00 33.12
N GLY A 571 4.12 11.31 31.83
CA GLY A 571 3.36 10.66 30.74
C GLY A 571 3.71 9.20 30.49
N SER A 572 4.97 8.79 30.69
CA SER A 572 5.41 7.38 30.59
C SER A 572 5.40 6.67 31.93
N ARG A 573 5.48 7.41 33.04
CA ARG A 573 5.58 6.87 34.41
C ARG A 573 4.37 6.02 34.81
N THR A 574 3.16 6.40 34.42
CA THR A 574 1.95 5.62 34.71
C THR A 574 1.97 4.25 34.02
N ALA A 575 2.34 4.22 32.74
CA ALA A 575 2.51 2.97 32.00
C ALA A 575 3.65 2.11 32.56
N LEU A 576 4.74 2.73 33.03
CA LEU A 576 5.81 2.03 33.74
C LEU A 576 5.33 1.43 35.07
N GLN A 577 4.53 2.16 35.85
CA GLN A 577 3.92 1.65 37.08
C GLN A 577 2.97 0.46 36.81
N GLU A 578 2.23 0.50 35.70
CA GLU A 578 1.40 -0.62 35.26
C GLU A 578 2.26 -1.85 34.89
N ALA A 579 3.35 -1.63 34.15
CA ALA A 579 4.30 -2.70 33.79
C ALA A 579 4.94 -3.33 35.04
N LEU A 580 5.36 -2.50 36.01
CA LEU A 580 5.83 -2.96 37.32
C LEU A 580 4.74 -3.74 38.06
N GLY A 581 3.48 -3.27 38.05
CA GLY A 581 2.36 -3.99 38.66
C GLY A 581 2.15 -5.39 38.06
N GLY A 582 2.26 -5.52 36.74
CA GLY A 582 2.22 -6.82 36.05
C GLY A 582 3.39 -7.73 36.40
N LEU A 583 4.61 -7.15 36.53
CA LEU A 583 5.80 -7.90 36.96
C LEU A 583 5.66 -8.44 38.38
N ALA A 584 5.14 -7.63 39.30
CA ALA A 584 4.86 -8.05 40.68
C ALA A 584 3.89 -9.24 40.72
N ALA A 585 2.82 -9.19 39.92
CA ALA A 585 1.85 -10.28 39.87
C ALA A 585 2.49 -11.58 39.33
N ALA A 586 3.32 -11.48 38.29
CA ALA A 586 4.04 -12.62 37.72
C ALA A 586 5.03 -13.24 38.72
N MET A 587 5.85 -12.42 39.38
CA MET A 587 6.81 -12.89 40.40
C MET A 587 6.10 -13.47 41.63
N GLY A 588 4.98 -12.85 42.07
CA GLY A 588 4.17 -13.34 43.17
C GLY A 588 3.56 -14.73 42.91
N ALA A 589 3.12 -15.00 41.68
CA ALA A 589 2.65 -16.32 41.29
C ALA A 589 3.76 -17.38 41.41
N GLY A 590 5.00 -17.04 41.03
CA GLY A 590 6.17 -17.93 41.21
C GLY A 590 6.52 -18.17 42.68
N ILE A 591 6.41 -17.16 43.55
CA ILE A 591 6.61 -17.31 45.01
C ILE A 591 5.51 -18.20 45.61
N GLN A 592 4.25 -18.00 45.24
CA GLN A 592 3.13 -18.77 45.78
C GLN A 592 3.15 -20.24 45.31
N ALA A 593 3.63 -20.53 44.10
CA ALA A 593 3.83 -21.88 43.61
C ALA A 593 4.82 -22.66 44.51
N THR A 594 5.93 -22.03 44.91
CA THR A 594 6.91 -22.65 45.83
C THR A 594 6.36 -22.92 47.22
N ALA A 595 5.53 -22.01 47.75
CA ALA A 595 4.89 -22.16 49.06
C ALA A 595 3.80 -23.25 49.04
N GLY A 596 3.06 -23.38 47.92
CA GLY A 596 2.05 -24.42 47.72
C GLY A 596 2.64 -25.82 47.60
N ALA A 597 3.78 -25.97 46.91
CA ALA A 597 4.49 -27.25 46.79
C ALA A 597 5.00 -27.78 48.15
N ALA A 598 5.34 -26.91 49.09
CA ALA A 598 5.70 -27.29 50.45
C ALA A 598 4.50 -27.76 51.30
N GLY A 599 3.27 -27.37 50.95
CA GLY A 599 2.05 -27.72 51.69
C GLY A 599 1.30 -28.96 51.18
N THR A 600 1.46 -29.36 49.92
CA THR A 600 0.67 -30.43 49.26
C THR A 600 1.47 -31.66 48.84
N ALA A 601 2.71 -31.84 49.34
CA ALA A 601 3.47 -33.09 49.19
C ALA A 601 2.79 -34.34 49.80
N ALA A 602 1.56 -34.22 50.34
CA ALA A 602 0.77 -35.32 50.88
C ALA A 602 -0.37 -35.83 49.96
N ALA A 603 -0.69 -35.20 48.82
CA ALA A 603 -1.78 -35.69 47.97
C ALA A 603 -1.58 -35.43 46.47
N THR A 604 -1.45 -36.53 45.71
CA THR A 604 -1.60 -36.68 44.24
C THR A 604 -0.42 -36.30 43.35
N ALA A 605 0.58 -37.19 43.33
CA ALA A 605 1.58 -37.29 42.27
C ALA A 605 1.04 -38.13 41.09
N ALA A 606 0.24 -37.53 40.19
CA ALA A 606 -0.15 -38.22 38.94
C ALA A 606 -0.71 -37.28 37.84
N SER A 607 -0.05 -36.17 37.49
CA SER A 607 -0.21 -35.58 36.12
C SER A 607 0.81 -34.47 35.72
N ALA A 608 1.92 -34.29 36.43
CA ALA A 608 2.84 -33.15 36.19
C ALA A 608 3.99 -33.50 35.22
N ALA A 609 3.67 -33.81 33.96
CA ALA A 609 4.68 -34.07 32.93
C ALA A 609 4.38 -33.33 31.62
N ALA A 610 4.29 -31.98 31.66
CA ALA A 610 4.39 -31.12 30.47
C ALA A 610 4.54 -29.60 30.73
N ALA A 611 4.82 -29.13 31.95
CA ALA A 611 5.01 -27.70 32.23
C ALA A 611 6.32 -27.50 33.02
N GLY A 612 7.22 -26.67 32.50
CA GLY A 612 8.46 -26.30 33.17
C GLY A 612 8.17 -25.73 34.56
N SER A 613 9.00 -26.12 35.54
CA SER A 613 8.88 -25.77 36.95
C SER A 613 8.72 -24.26 37.17
N GLY A 614 7.51 -23.81 37.50
CA GLY A 614 7.18 -22.42 37.82
C GLY A 614 7.61 -21.97 39.23
N ASP A 615 8.68 -22.57 39.75
CA ASP A 615 9.19 -22.34 41.09
C ASP A 615 10.29 -21.28 41.07
N LEU A 616 10.11 -20.22 41.86
CA LEU A 616 11.13 -19.19 42.03
C LEU A 616 12.19 -19.65 43.06
N PRO A 617 13.48 -19.80 42.69
CA PRO A 617 14.49 -20.25 43.64
C PRO A 617 14.66 -19.24 44.80
N ALA A 618 14.93 -19.75 46.01
CA ALA A 618 15.06 -18.94 47.22
C ALA A 618 16.08 -17.80 47.09
N SER A 619 17.17 -18.01 46.32
CA SER A 619 18.16 -16.95 46.02
C SER A 619 17.56 -15.75 45.29
N LYS A 620 16.60 -15.98 44.38
CA LYS A 620 15.89 -14.91 43.66
C LYS A 620 14.87 -14.19 44.54
N VAL A 621 14.28 -14.89 45.51
CA VAL A 621 13.43 -14.27 46.54
C VAL A 621 14.26 -13.32 47.42
N GLU A 622 15.45 -13.73 47.85
CA GLU A 622 16.38 -12.87 48.61
C GLU A 622 16.87 -11.66 47.80
N GLU A 623 17.20 -11.84 46.51
CA GLU A 623 17.55 -10.73 45.62
C GLU A 623 16.40 -9.70 45.51
N LEU A 624 15.16 -10.18 45.39
CA LEU A 624 13.97 -9.34 45.32
C LEU A 624 13.71 -8.60 46.64
N GLU A 625 13.87 -9.26 47.78
CA GLU A 625 13.77 -8.62 49.10
C GLU A 625 14.78 -7.49 49.25
N LYS A 626 16.05 -7.73 48.91
CA LYS A 626 17.12 -6.71 48.95
C LYS A 626 16.79 -5.51 48.06
N LEU A 627 16.25 -5.75 46.86
CA LEU A 627 15.82 -4.72 45.93
C LEU A 627 14.67 -3.87 46.49
N LEU A 628 13.66 -4.50 47.09
CA LEU A 628 12.53 -3.79 47.66
C LEU A 628 12.93 -2.95 48.87
N LEU A 629 13.81 -3.47 49.74
CA LEU A 629 14.33 -2.72 50.89
C LEU A 629 15.14 -1.49 50.45
N SER A 630 16.00 -1.63 49.43
CA SER A 630 16.74 -0.48 48.89
C SER A 630 15.82 0.56 48.24
N SER A 631 14.75 0.10 47.56
CA SER A 631 13.78 0.97 46.89
C SER A 631 12.85 1.71 47.86
N ILE A 632 12.49 1.11 49.00
CA ILE A 632 11.73 1.76 50.08
C ILE A 632 12.55 2.89 50.72
N GLY A 633 13.88 2.74 50.79
CA GLY A 633 14.80 3.76 51.28
C GLY A 633 15.15 4.86 50.28
N SER A 634 14.59 4.84 49.06
CA SER A 634 14.89 5.82 48.01
C SER A 634 14.35 7.21 48.34
N ASP A 635 15.05 8.28 47.94
CA ASP A 635 14.58 9.67 48.10
C ASP A 635 13.36 10.02 47.24
N GLN A 636 13.05 9.21 46.24
CA GLN A 636 11.95 9.44 45.31
C GLN A 636 10.64 8.80 45.78
N ALA A 637 9.63 9.62 46.04
CA ALA A 637 8.33 9.16 46.56
C ALA A 637 7.65 8.11 45.65
N ALA A 638 7.75 8.24 44.33
CA ALA A 638 7.16 7.29 43.39
C ALA A 638 7.78 5.88 43.51
N VAL A 639 9.10 5.79 43.71
CA VAL A 639 9.83 4.53 43.91
C VAL A 639 9.46 3.90 45.24
N ARG A 640 9.45 4.69 46.33
CA ARG A 640 9.05 4.22 47.65
C ARG A 640 7.64 3.64 47.67
N LEU A 641 6.68 4.35 47.09
CA LEU A 641 5.28 3.91 47.04
C LEU A 641 5.11 2.63 46.24
N CYS A 642 5.77 2.52 45.08
CA CYS A 642 5.71 1.31 44.26
C CYS A 642 6.34 0.11 44.99
N ALA A 643 7.50 0.30 45.62
CA ALA A 643 8.17 -0.75 46.38
C ALA A 643 7.35 -1.20 47.60
N ALA A 644 6.71 -0.28 48.31
CA ALA A 644 5.80 -0.61 49.41
C ALA A 644 4.57 -1.39 48.93
N GLN A 645 3.99 -1.03 47.77
CA GLN A 645 2.89 -1.78 47.16
C GLN A 645 3.30 -3.20 46.77
N TRP A 646 4.51 -3.38 46.22
CA TRP A 646 5.07 -4.70 45.91
C TRP A 646 5.27 -5.54 47.16
N ALA A 647 5.92 -4.98 48.19
CA ALA A 647 6.16 -5.67 49.45
C ALA A 647 4.85 -6.17 50.09
N ASN A 648 3.81 -5.33 50.08
CA ASN A 648 2.48 -5.68 50.54
C ASN A 648 1.88 -6.85 49.73
N LYS A 649 1.88 -6.75 48.39
CA LYS A 649 1.31 -7.76 47.50
C LYS A 649 2.03 -9.12 47.53
N LEU A 650 3.35 -9.11 47.69
CA LEU A 650 4.19 -10.31 47.56
C LEU A 650 4.33 -11.10 48.87
N PHE A 651 4.45 -10.42 50.01
CA PHE A 651 4.91 -11.06 51.26
C PHE A 651 3.89 -11.08 52.40
N LEU A 652 2.80 -10.30 52.36
CA LEU A 652 1.82 -10.28 53.46
C LEU A 652 0.86 -11.49 53.47
N GLY A 653 0.90 -12.37 52.46
CA GLY A 653 0.00 -13.52 52.34
C GLY A 653 0.51 -14.86 52.88
N ALA A 654 1.82 -15.07 53.07
CA ALA A 654 2.36 -16.40 53.44
C ALA A 654 3.68 -16.41 54.22
N THR A 655 4.59 -15.45 54.00
CA THR A 655 5.91 -15.39 54.66
C THR A 655 6.36 -13.93 54.74
N CYS A 656 6.13 -13.25 55.88
CA CYS A 656 6.68 -11.91 56.09
C CYS A 656 8.08 -12.04 56.74
N PRO A 657 9.18 -11.72 56.03
CA PRO A 657 10.45 -11.49 56.71
C PRO A 657 10.33 -10.26 57.61
N ALA A 658 10.84 -10.35 58.85
CA ALA A 658 10.64 -9.35 59.91
C ALA A 658 11.07 -7.92 59.50
N GLY A 659 12.03 -7.79 58.58
CA GLY A 659 12.49 -6.50 58.07
C GLY A 659 11.46 -5.75 57.22
N MET A 660 10.70 -6.44 56.37
CA MET A 660 9.69 -5.80 55.50
C MET A 660 8.47 -5.32 56.30
N CYS A 661 8.04 -6.09 57.29
CA CYS A 661 6.94 -5.74 58.17
C CYS A 661 7.26 -4.45 58.99
N ALA A 662 8.52 -4.24 59.40
CA ALA A 662 8.95 -3.00 60.06
C ALA A 662 9.00 -1.78 59.11
N CYS A 663 9.50 -1.95 57.89
CA CYS A 663 9.57 -0.87 56.89
C CYS A 663 8.18 -0.42 56.41
N LEU A 664 7.22 -1.33 56.23
CA LEU A 664 5.85 -1.00 55.84
C LEU A 664 5.11 -0.19 56.91
N LEU A 665 5.37 -0.45 58.20
CA LEU A 665 4.83 0.31 59.33
C LEU A 665 5.47 1.71 59.48
N LEU A 666 6.66 1.94 58.91
CA LEU A 666 7.33 3.25 58.90
C LEU A 666 6.95 4.12 57.70
N VAL A 667 6.48 3.53 56.59
CA VAL A 667 6.00 4.27 55.40
C VAL A 667 4.54 4.75 55.57
N THR A 668 3.72 4.04 56.35
CA THR A 668 2.32 4.42 56.63
C THR A 668 2.12 5.79 57.32
N PRO A 669 2.97 6.30 58.24
CA PRO A 669 2.81 7.65 58.78
C PRO A 669 3.14 8.79 57.78
N SER A 670 3.83 8.52 56.67
CA SER A 670 4.10 9.51 55.61
C SER A 670 3.06 9.50 54.47
N LEU A 671 2.02 8.68 54.59
CA LEU A 671 0.92 8.51 53.63
C LEU A 671 -0.38 9.21 54.07
N ARG A 672 -0.37 9.95 55.20
CA ARG A 672 -1.47 10.80 55.66
C ARG A 672 -1.24 12.26 55.31
#